data_AF-I8UWK0-F1
#
_entry.id   AF-I8UWK0-F1
#
_cell.length_a   1.000
_cell.length_b   1.000
_cell.length_c   1.000
_cell.angle_alpha   90.00
_cell.angle_beta   90.00
_cell.angle_gamma   90.00
#
_symmetry.space_group_name_H-M   'P 1'
#
loop_
_entity.id
_entity.type
_entity.pdbx_description
1 polymer ?
#
loop_
_entity_poly.entity_id
_entity_poly.type
_entity_poly.pdbx_seq_one_letter_code
_entity_poly.pdbx_strand_id
1 'polypeptide(L)'
;MKFNYHIIILLLLIVRLFTPSTAKASQNYINNLYPSDNDEFETLMEKIRKDFAQNPLIDEFLHKYDTAKGCFTDVDYSRRDRTNWEPLTHIDRLYDFAFAYTNPQNTYYQNEDIYNKIVKGLEYWYERNPNCNNWWYNQIAEPQKIGILLIQMRVGKKQIPAELETKTLQRIRKEGGDPVKWTGANRTDIALHWIYRSCLEKNEADLETALANAYSPIEYTVKEGFQHDNSYFQHGVQLYIGGYGDEILKGTTQVAMYTQGTKYALSTEKIQLLSKFMRQTYYQAIRGKYMLFDVLGRGISRKDITDKSATALFAERMAVLDPEHIEEYKAIIARLKDEQAADYKLKPLHTHYFRGDYTLHVRPGYTFDVRTVSTRTMRCEYGNGENLKTYFMSDGCTNIVTQGNEYANIFPAWNWRRIPGTTAPQLDTIPMAASDWQTRGTSTFAGGVSDSIYGVSAYAYMDNYAGVNTGAKKAWFFFDNEVVCLGSGINSTSYAPVYTTINQCLLDDKNILLSQNKQQTTIKKGEFSYDSPDWVLHNGIGYIFPQGGRIFLCNQQQTGSWYDINHTESKEMQQREVFTLGFNHGTNPRNATYAYIIAPGITSARQMNAYNKKNGIEILANTDAMQIVRNKKLNIWQMVFYREGTFTHKDITVKVDKACALMLKDIYQSSAELHIADPAQSQSCIKVDVYIPKVSKNTRSILCDFEKTGIYAGASKKYSL
;
A
#
# COMPACT_ATOMS: atom_id res chain seq x y z
N MET A 1 25.99 37.43 -52.63
CA MET A 1 24.72 38.15 -52.43
C MET A 1 24.55 38.36 -50.92
N LYS A 2 25.19 39.40 -50.36
CA LYS A 2 24.66 40.75 -50.09
C LYS A 2 23.47 40.72 -49.10
N PHE A 3 23.72 40.76 -47.77
CA PHE A 3 24.01 41.94 -46.89
C PHE A 3 22.73 42.73 -46.55
N ASN A 4 22.37 43.02 -45.28
CA ASN A 4 23.03 43.86 -44.26
C ASN A 4 22.61 43.38 -42.84
N TYR A 5 23.46 43.12 -41.82
CA TYR A 5 24.32 43.96 -40.97
C TYR A 5 23.69 45.26 -40.44
N HIS A 6 23.62 45.43 -39.10
CA HIS A 6 24.50 46.34 -38.34
C HIS A 6 24.48 46.04 -36.82
N ILE A 7 25.70 45.98 -36.28
CA ILE A 7 26.16 45.92 -34.88
C ILE A 7 25.95 47.29 -34.22
N ILE A 8 25.71 47.39 -32.89
CA ILE A 8 26.45 48.26 -31.93
C ILE A 8 26.28 47.73 -30.48
N ILE A 9 27.43 47.45 -29.85
CA ILE A 9 27.66 47.38 -28.39
C ILE A 9 27.90 48.80 -27.88
N LEU A 10 27.26 49.24 -26.79
CA LEU A 10 27.90 50.15 -25.81
C LEU A 10 27.16 50.19 -24.46
N LEU A 11 27.87 49.79 -23.39
CA LEU A 11 27.64 50.21 -22.01
C LEU A 11 28.16 51.65 -21.85
N LEU A 12 27.40 52.54 -21.19
CA LEU A 12 27.85 53.41 -20.07
C LEU A 12 26.86 54.58 -19.80
N LEU A 13 26.44 54.64 -18.53
CA LEU A 13 26.07 55.81 -17.71
C LEU A 13 25.49 57.07 -18.37
N ILE A 14 24.21 57.36 -18.06
CA ILE A 14 23.80 58.71 -17.59
C ILE A 14 22.87 58.55 -16.39
N VAL A 15 23.29 59.14 -15.28
CA VAL A 15 22.58 59.33 -14.01
C VAL A 15 21.65 60.56 -14.14
N ARG A 16 20.51 60.49 -13.43
CA ARG A 16 19.54 61.55 -13.06
C ARG A 16 18.44 61.91 -14.07
N LEU A 17 17.20 61.54 -13.73
CA LEU A 17 16.20 62.41 -13.07
C LEU A 17 14.88 61.62 -12.90
N PHE A 18 14.73 60.91 -11.78
CA PHE A 18 13.40 60.49 -11.31
C PHE A 18 13.08 61.28 -10.06
N THR A 19 12.01 62.06 -10.13
CA THR A 19 11.45 62.85 -9.04
C THR A 19 10.84 61.93 -7.96
N PRO A 20 10.75 62.35 -6.68
CA PRO A 20 10.27 61.50 -5.59
C PRO A 20 8.78 61.15 -5.65
N SER A 21 8.01 61.63 -6.64
CA SER A 21 6.55 61.45 -6.70
C SER A 21 6.11 60.18 -7.42
N THR A 22 6.91 59.63 -8.34
CA THR A 22 6.56 58.40 -9.06
C THR A 22 6.84 57.13 -8.25
N ALA A 23 7.81 57.17 -7.33
CA ALA A 23 8.11 56.06 -6.43
C ALA A 23 6.97 55.79 -5.43
N LYS A 24 6.27 56.83 -4.93
CA LYS A 24 5.11 56.65 -4.04
C LYS A 24 3.88 56.13 -4.77
N ALA A 25 3.68 56.49 -6.04
CA ALA A 25 2.59 55.99 -6.86
C ALA A 25 2.78 54.51 -7.26
N SER A 26 4.01 54.10 -7.58
CA SER A 26 4.35 52.69 -7.83
C SER A 26 4.36 51.85 -6.55
N GLN A 27 4.77 52.41 -5.41
CA GLN A 27 4.67 51.72 -4.11
C GLN A 27 3.20 51.53 -3.71
N ASN A 28 2.32 52.51 -3.96
CA ASN A 28 0.88 52.38 -3.68
C ASN A 28 0.16 51.42 -4.66
N TYR A 29 0.66 51.25 -5.89
CA TYR A 29 0.12 50.24 -6.82
C TYR A 29 0.60 48.82 -6.47
N ILE A 30 1.83 48.67 -5.99
CA ILE A 30 2.37 47.39 -5.49
C ILE A 30 1.78 47.02 -4.12
N ASN A 31 1.58 47.99 -3.22
CA ASN A 31 0.93 47.78 -1.92
C ASN A 31 -0.59 47.50 -2.05
N ASN A 32 -1.23 47.88 -3.17
CA ASN A 32 -2.62 47.51 -3.47
C ASN A 32 -2.75 46.14 -4.17
N LEU A 33 -1.64 45.56 -4.66
CA LEU A 33 -1.59 44.19 -5.20
C LEU A 33 -1.07 43.17 -4.17
N TYR A 34 -0.41 43.64 -3.11
CA TYR A 34 0.01 42.84 -1.95
C TYR A 34 -0.20 43.67 -0.68
N PRO A 35 -1.38 43.58 -0.03
CA PRO A 35 -1.58 44.19 1.27
C PRO A 35 -0.58 43.58 2.25
N SER A 36 0.14 44.44 2.97
CA SER A 36 0.95 44.04 4.13
C SER A 36 0.01 43.57 5.25
N ASP A 37 -0.33 42.30 5.21
CA ASP A 37 -0.61 41.37 6.32
C ASP A 37 -1.14 40.08 5.66
N ASN A 38 -0.25 39.11 5.43
CA ASN A 38 -0.64 37.83 4.81
C ASN A 38 -1.57 37.11 5.80
N ASP A 39 -2.90 37.26 5.65
CA ASP A 39 -3.86 36.53 6.47
C ASP A 39 -3.76 35.05 6.11
N GLU A 40 -2.91 34.34 6.85
CA GLU A 40 -2.65 32.92 6.62
C GLU A 40 -3.90 32.08 6.83
N PHE A 41 -4.83 32.52 7.70
CA PHE A 41 -6.12 31.84 7.86
C PHE A 41 -6.96 31.96 6.59
N GLU A 42 -7.01 33.15 5.97
CA GLU A 42 -7.67 33.32 4.68
C GLU A 42 -6.98 32.53 3.57
N THR A 43 -5.65 32.46 3.57
CA THR A 43 -4.88 31.64 2.62
C THR A 43 -5.24 30.16 2.74
N LEU A 44 -5.36 29.64 3.97
CA LEU A 44 -5.81 28.28 4.24
C LEU A 44 -7.26 28.09 3.76
N MET A 45 -8.17 29.01 4.09
CA MET A 45 -9.57 28.94 3.67
C MET A 45 -9.73 28.98 2.15
N GLU A 46 -8.94 29.78 1.43
CA GLU A 46 -8.95 29.81 -0.04
C GLU A 46 -8.62 28.44 -0.64
N LYS A 47 -7.59 27.79 -0.10
CA LYS A 47 -7.19 26.45 -0.54
C LYS A 47 -8.22 25.38 -0.20
N ILE A 48 -8.83 25.48 0.98
CA ILE A 48 -9.94 24.61 1.39
C ILE A 48 -11.11 24.78 0.41
N ARG A 49 -11.54 26.03 0.12
CA ARG A 49 -12.61 26.29 -0.86
C ARG A 49 -12.29 25.70 -2.24
N LYS A 50 -11.03 25.80 -2.68
CA LYS A 50 -10.60 25.25 -3.96
C LYS A 50 -10.63 23.71 -3.99
N ASP A 51 -10.23 23.02 -2.92
CA ASP A 51 -10.25 21.55 -2.82
C ASP A 51 -11.68 21.00 -2.88
N PHE A 52 -12.67 21.78 -2.42
CA PHE A 52 -14.08 21.42 -2.39
C PHE A 52 -14.96 22.12 -3.45
N ALA A 53 -14.36 22.86 -4.39
CA ALA A 53 -15.10 23.66 -5.36
C ALA A 53 -16.03 22.80 -6.23
N GLN A 54 -17.33 23.12 -6.23
CA GLN A 54 -18.34 22.40 -6.99
C GLN A 54 -19.46 23.34 -7.51
N ASN A 55 -20.22 22.87 -8.51
CA ASN A 55 -21.38 23.56 -9.06
C ASN A 55 -22.63 22.65 -8.99
N PRO A 56 -23.26 22.51 -7.82
CA PRO A 56 -24.33 21.54 -7.62
C PRO A 56 -25.67 22.00 -8.23
N LEU A 57 -26.47 21.04 -8.67
CA LEU A 57 -27.88 21.25 -9.00
C LEU A 57 -28.71 21.07 -7.74
N ILE A 58 -29.52 22.07 -7.40
CA ILE A 58 -30.23 22.10 -6.10
C ILE A 58 -31.75 22.09 -6.24
N ASP A 59 -32.28 22.13 -7.46
CA ASP A 59 -33.72 22.27 -7.75
C ASP A 59 -34.58 21.19 -7.07
N GLU A 60 -34.12 19.93 -7.11
CA GLU A 60 -34.82 18.82 -6.46
C GLU A 60 -34.98 19.03 -4.95
N PHE A 61 -33.95 19.57 -4.31
CA PHE A 61 -33.92 19.79 -2.87
C PHE A 61 -34.75 21.01 -2.47
N LEU A 62 -34.86 22.03 -3.33
CA LEU A 62 -35.68 23.21 -3.09
C LEU A 62 -37.17 22.84 -2.98
N HIS A 63 -37.66 21.89 -3.78
CA HIS A 63 -39.04 21.40 -3.68
C HIS A 63 -39.34 20.69 -2.36
N LYS A 64 -38.31 20.23 -1.65
CA LYS A 64 -38.42 19.50 -0.39
C LYS A 64 -38.15 20.41 0.82
N TYR A 65 -37.82 21.68 0.61
CA TYR A 65 -37.44 22.61 1.67
C TYR A 65 -38.65 23.39 2.22
N ASP A 66 -38.97 23.19 3.49
CA ASP A 66 -39.95 24.00 4.21
C ASP A 66 -39.32 25.33 4.63
N THR A 67 -39.63 26.39 3.89
CA THR A 67 -39.06 27.73 4.12
C THR A 67 -39.47 28.35 5.45
N ALA A 68 -40.63 27.98 6.00
CA ALA A 68 -41.09 28.52 7.28
C ALA A 68 -40.33 27.90 8.45
N LYS A 69 -40.04 26.60 8.38
CA LYS A 69 -39.35 25.85 9.45
C LYS A 69 -37.85 25.82 9.31
N GLY A 70 -37.33 25.93 8.09
CA GLY A 70 -35.92 25.76 7.80
C GLY A 70 -35.48 24.30 7.67
N CYS A 71 -36.38 23.38 7.36
CA CYS A 71 -36.07 21.95 7.33
C CYS A 71 -36.52 21.30 6.02
N PHE A 72 -35.86 20.21 5.64
CA PHE A 72 -36.34 19.35 4.56
C PHE A 72 -37.46 18.43 5.06
N THR A 73 -38.57 18.37 4.31
CA THR A 73 -39.79 17.63 4.68
C THR A 73 -39.66 16.12 4.53
N ASP A 74 -38.65 15.66 3.79
CA ASP A 74 -38.35 14.25 3.52
C ASP A 74 -37.22 13.69 4.40
N VAL A 75 -36.77 14.42 5.42
CA VAL A 75 -35.73 13.97 6.35
C VAL A 75 -36.34 13.68 7.72
N ASP A 76 -36.18 12.44 8.22
CA ASP A 76 -36.55 12.10 9.60
C ASP A 76 -35.42 12.45 10.58
N TYR A 77 -35.52 13.64 11.19
CA TYR A 77 -34.57 14.15 12.19
C TYR A 77 -34.57 13.38 13.52
N SER A 78 -35.48 12.42 13.73
CA SER A 78 -35.49 11.59 14.95
C SER A 78 -34.55 10.38 14.87
N ARG A 79 -34.10 10.02 13.66
CA ARG A 79 -33.25 8.87 13.38
C ARG A 79 -31.88 8.99 14.05
N ARG A 80 -31.38 7.87 14.57
CA ARG A 80 -30.07 7.78 15.27
C ARG A 80 -29.22 6.60 14.79
N ASP A 81 -29.44 6.16 13.56
CA ASP A 81 -28.80 4.97 12.98
C ASP A 81 -27.28 5.06 13.02
N ARG A 82 -26.62 3.93 13.32
CA ARG A 82 -25.15 3.87 13.39
C ARG A 82 -24.48 4.03 12.03
N THR A 83 -25.22 3.80 10.96
CA THR A 83 -24.81 3.87 9.55
C THR A 83 -25.93 4.53 8.75
N ASN A 84 -25.59 5.24 7.68
CA ASN A 84 -26.55 5.97 6.84
C ASN A 84 -27.45 6.88 7.70
N TRP A 85 -26.82 7.69 8.55
CA TRP A 85 -27.52 8.57 9.48
C TRP A 85 -28.26 9.67 8.73
N GLU A 86 -29.53 9.41 8.45
CA GLU A 86 -30.41 10.22 7.59
C GLU A 86 -30.43 11.72 7.90
N PRO A 87 -30.42 12.18 9.17
CA PRO A 87 -30.38 13.61 9.49
C PRO A 87 -29.20 14.35 8.85
N LEU A 88 -28.05 13.71 8.62
CA LEU A 88 -26.90 14.36 7.98
C LEU A 88 -27.23 14.89 6.57
N THR A 89 -28.21 14.29 5.88
CA THR A 89 -28.73 14.74 4.58
C THR A 89 -29.13 16.22 4.59
N HIS A 90 -29.62 16.73 5.74
CA HIS A 90 -29.92 18.14 5.89
C HIS A 90 -28.68 19.01 5.66
N ILE A 91 -27.58 18.68 6.34
CA ILE A 91 -26.30 19.39 6.19
C ILE A 91 -25.72 19.19 4.80
N ASP A 92 -25.85 17.99 4.21
CA ASP A 92 -25.42 17.73 2.83
C ASP A 92 -26.09 18.67 1.82
N ARG A 93 -27.41 18.87 1.96
CA ARG A 93 -28.14 19.76 1.06
C ARG A 93 -27.86 21.25 1.32
N LEU A 94 -27.68 21.65 2.59
CA LEU A 94 -27.26 23.02 2.89
C LEU A 94 -25.84 23.31 2.39
N TYR A 95 -24.96 22.31 2.42
CA TYR A 95 -23.64 22.39 1.82
C TYR A 95 -23.76 22.66 0.32
N ASP A 96 -24.60 21.91 -0.40
CA ASP A 96 -24.85 22.17 -1.83
C ASP A 96 -25.48 23.56 -2.07
N PHE A 97 -26.40 24.00 -1.21
CA PHE A 97 -26.97 25.35 -1.29
C PHE A 97 -25.88 26.42 -1.14
N ALA A 98 -24.92 26.24 -0.22
CA ALA A 98 -23.81 27.18 -0.04
C ALA A 98 -22.91 27.27 -1.28
N PHE A 99 -22.62 26.13 -1.93
CA PHE A 99 -21.86 26.14 -3.19
C PHE A 99 -22.66 26.74 -4.36
N ALA A 100 -23.95 26.43 -4.49
CA ALA A 100 -24.82 27.05 -5.50
C ALA A 100 -24.91 28.58 -5.31
N TYR A 101 -25.03 29.05 -4.07
CA TYR A 101 -25.09 30.47 -3.73
C TYR A 101 -23.79 31.22 -4.06
N THR A 102 -22.64 30.56 -4.01
CA THR A 102 -21.31 31.21 -4.10
C THR A 102 -20.57 30.93 -5.40
N ASN A 103 -21.04 30.01 -6.23
CA ASN A 103 -20.40 29.69 -7.51
C ASN A 103 -20.94 30.61 -8.65
N PRO A 104 -20.10 31.42 -9.30
CA PRO A 104 -20.52 32.34 -10.37
C PRO A 104 -21.16 31.68 -11.59
N GLN A 105 -20.96 30.37 -11.78
CA GLN A 105 -21.53 29.61 -12.89
C GLN A 105 -22.90 28.99 -12.54
N ASN A 106 -23.36 29.11 -11.29
CA ASN A 106 -24.63 28.55 -10.86
C ASN A 106 -25.78 29.52 -11.12
N THR A 107 -26.96 29.01 -11.47
CA THR A 107 -28.18 29.81 -11.66
C THR A 107 -28.64 30.55 -10.40
N TYR A 108 -28.25 30.03 -9.23
CA TYR A 108 -28.57 30.59 -7.92
C TYR A 108 -27.45 31.45 -7.34
N TYR A 109 -26.46 31.85 -8.15
CA TYR A 109 -25.36 32.68 -7.70
C TYR A 109 -25.85 33.99 -7.04
N GLN A 110 -25.45 34.19 -5.79
CA GLN A 110 -25.81 35.31 -4.94
C GLN A 110 -27.33 35.51 -4.75
N ASN A 111 -28.14 34.48 -4.97
CA ASN A 111 -29.58 34.53 -4.82
C ASN A 111 -30.00 34.71 -3.34
N GLU A 112 -30.80 35.74 -3.08
CA GLU A 112 -31.24 36.13 -1.74
C GLU A 112 -32.11 35.06 -1.05
N ASP A 113 -32.97 34.35 -1.81
CA ASP A 113 -33.82 33.29 -1.27
C ASP A 113 -32.98 32.08 -0.83
N ILE A 114 -31.97 31.71 -1.63
CA ILE A 114 -31.05 30.63 -1.26
C ILE A 114 -30.24 30.98 -0.02
N TYR A 115 -29.73 32.21 0.09
CA TYR A 115 -29.09 32.68 1.32
C TYR A 115 -30.00 32.53 2.54
N ASN A 116 -31.26 32.96 2.45
CA ASN A 116 -32.22 32.87 3.55
C ASN A 116 -32.49 31.41 3.94
N LYS A 117 -32.57 30.49 2.96
CA LYS A 117 -32.71 29.04 3.20
C LYS A 117 -31.47 28.45 3.88
N ILE A 118 -30.26 28.89 3.53
CA ILE A 118 -29.04 28.42 4.20
C ILE A 118 -29.06 28.83 5.68
N VAL A 119 -29.34 30.10 5.97
CA VAL A 119 -29.39 30.62 7.34
C VAL A 119 -30.48 29.92 8.15
N LYS A 120 -31.71 29.85 7.62
CA LYS A 120 -32.83 29.19 8.31
C LYS A 120 -32.58 27.69 8.53
N GLY A 121 -31.89 27.05 7.59
CA GLY A 121 -31.45 25.66 7.70
C GLY A 121 -30.50 25.45 8.87
N LEU A 122 -29.45 26.26 8.95
CA LEU A 122 -28.48 26.19 10.05
C LEU A 122 -29.12 26.49 11.41
N GLU A 123 -30.06 27.45 11.49
CA GLU A 123 -30.87 27.70 12.69
C GLU A 123 -31.64 26.45 13.11
N TYR A 124 -32.38 25.85 12.18
CA TYR A 124 -33.15 24.64 12.43
C TYR A 124 -32.25 23.50 12.92
N TRP A 125 -31.11 23.28 12.27
CA TRP A 125 -30.16 22.25 12.64
C TRP A 125 -29.64 22.44 14.06
N TYR A 126 -29.28 23.68 14.41
CA TYR A 126 -28.82 24.03 15.75
C TYR A 126 -29.92 23.79 16.82
N GLU A 127 -31.15 24.24 16.56
CA GLU A 127 -32.29 24.07 17.47
C GLU A 127 -32.69 22.60 17.64
N ARG A 128 -32.74 21.86 16.53
CA ARG A 128 -33.15 20.44 16.51
C ARG A 128 -32.12 19.53 17.17
N ASN A 129 -30.85 19.92 17.13
CA ASN A 129 -29.66 19.21 17.62
C ASN A 129 -29.70 17.69 17.41
N PRO A 130 -29.75 17.20 16.15
CA PRO A 130 -29.73 15.76 15.88
C PRO A 130 -28.45 15.11 16.39
N ASN A 131 -28.55 13.86 16.84
CA ASN A 131 -27.40 13.10 17.30
C ASN A 131 -27.47 11.63 16.87
N CYS A 132 -26.35 11.13 16.34
CA CYS A 132 -26.16 9.76 15.87
C CYS A 132 -25.66 8.84 16.99
N ASN A 133 -26.10 7.58 17.01
CA ASN A 133 -25.54 6.59 17.95
C ASN A 133 -24.10 6.16 17.60
N ASN A 134 -23.59 6.54 16.43
CA ASN A 134 -22.19 6.37 16.05
C ASN A 134 -21.45 7.69 16.22
N TRP A 135 -20.45 7.70 17.11
CA TRP A 135 -19.63 8.87 17.43
C TRP A 135 -19.01 9.53 16.20
N TRP A 136 -18.66 8.74 15.17
CA TRP A 136 -17.99 9.24 13.97
C TRP A 136 -18.81 10.29 13.23
N TYR A 137 -20.13 10.14 13.13
CA TYR A 137 -20.98 11.14 12.49
C TYR A 137 -20.95 12.47 13.24
N ASN A 138 -21.06 12.40 14.57
CA ASN A 138 -21.12 13.59 15.43
C ASN A 138 -19.77 14.29 15.58
N GLN A 139 -18.66 13.52 15.55
CA GLN A 139 -17.31 14.03 15.83
C GLN A 139 -16.50 14.30 14.57
N ILE A 140 -16.88 13.77 13.41
CA ILE A 140 -16.10 13.90 12.17
C ILE A 140 -17.00 14.41 11.04
N ALA A 141 -18.01 13.62 10.64
CA ALA A 141 -18.74 13.88 9.40
C ALA A 141 -19.48 15.21 9.40
N GLU A 142 -20.27 15.47 10.44
CA GLU A 142 -21.03 16.70 10.60
C GLU A 142 -20.09 17.91 10.81
N PRO A 143 -19.15 17.90 11.78
CA PRO A 143 -18.20 19.01 11.97
C PRO A 143 -17.42 19.41 10.72
N GLN A 144 -16.92 18.45 9.93
CA GLN A 144 -16.19 18.75 8.71
C GLN A 144 -17.09 19.43 7.67
N LYS A 145 -18.29 18.90 7.43
CA LYS A 145 -19.23 19.46 6.46
C LYS A 145 -19.67 20.87 6.82
N ILE A 146 -20.01 21.10 8.10
CA ILE A 146 -20.39 22.44 8.58
C ILE A 146 -19.19 23.39 8.47
N GLY A 147 -17.99 22.97 8.85
CA GLY A 147 -16.79 23.80 8.73
C GLY A 147 -16.53 24.29 7.30
N ILE A 148 -16.62 23.39 6.32
CA ILE A 148 -16.45 23.75 4.89
C ILE A 148 -17.60 24.63 4.41
N LEU A 149 -18.85 24.33 4.78
CA LEU A 149 -20.02 25.16 4.46
C LEU A 149 -19.79 26.61 4.94
N LEU A 150 -19.40 26.80 6.20
CA LEU A 150 -19.14 28.12 6.77
C LEU A 150 -17.97 28.83 6.05
N ILE A 151 -16.88 28.11 5.76
CA ILE A 151 -15.75 28.63 4.97
C ILE A 151 -16.21 29.10 3.59
N GLN A 152 -17.07 28.33 2.91
CA GLN A 152 -17.59 28.70 1.60
C GLN A 152 -18.48 29.94 1.69
N MET A 153 -19.30 30.07 2.74
CA MET A 153 -20.17 31.23 2.93
C MET A 153 -19.41 32.54 3.19
N ARG A 154 -18.13 32.51 3.56
CA ARG A 154 -17.30 33.73 3.71
C ARG A 154 -17.13 34.52 2.41
N VAL A 155 -17.18 33.85 1.25
CA VAL A 155 -17.05 34.51 -0.08
C VAL A 155 -18.40 34.85 -0.71
N GLY A 156 -19.51 34.57 -0.03
CA GLY A 156 -20.85 34.93 -0.48
C GLY A 156 -21.12 36.42 -0.39
N LYS A 157 -22.09 36.91 -1.19
CA LYS A 157 -22.54 38.31 -1.14
C LYS A 157 -23.03 38.70 0.26
N LYS A 158 -23.67 37.76 0.96
CA LYS A 158 -24.00 37.83 2.38
C LYS A 158 -23.35 36.64 3.09
N GLN A 159 -22.79 36.91 4.26
CA GLN A 159 -22.19 35.91 5.13
C GLN A 159 -23.20 35.43 6.17
N ILE A 160 -22.98 34.25 6.75
CA ILE A 160 -23.79 33.76 7.86
C ILE A 160 -23.81 34.80 9.00
N PRO A 161 -24.96 35.08 9.63
CA PRO A 161 -25.02 35.98 10.77
C PRO A 161 -24.02 35.57 11.86
N ALA A 162 -23.22 36.53 12.34
CA ALA A 162 -22.10 36.25 13.24
C ALA A 162 -22.52 35.49 14.52
N GLU A 163 -23.71 35.76 15.05
CA GLU A 163 -24.24 35.05 16.22
C GLU A 163 -24.53 33.57 15.91
N LEU A 164 -25.12 33.27 14.76
CA LEU A 164 -25.42 31.90 14.33
C LEU A 164 -24.13 31.13 14.03
N GLU A 165 -23.18 31.76 13.36
CA GLU A 165 -21.86 31.18 13.09
C GLU A 165 -21.14 30.85 14.41
N THR A 166 -21.11 31.78 15.36
CA THR A 166 -20.50 31.59 16.68
C THR A 166 -21.13 30.42 17.44
N LYS A 167 -22.47 30.35 17.50
CA LYS A 167 -23.19 29.23 18.16
C LYS A 167 -22.90 27.89 17.48
N THR A 168 -22.84 27.88 16.16
CA THR A 168 -22.53 26.68 15.36
C THR A 168 -21.12 26.18 15.64
N LEU A 169 -20.13 27.07 15.65
CA LEU A 169 -18.73 26.75 15.94
C LEU A 169 -18.53 26.31 17.40
N GLN A 170 -19.23 26.93 18.35
CA GLN A 170 -19.23 26.49 19.75
C GLN A 170 -19.80 25.08 19.93
N ARG A 171 -20.85 24.71 19.19
CA ARG A 171 -21.38 23.34 19.18
C ARG A 171 -20.36 22.37 18.61
N ILE A 172 -19.75 22.68 17.45
CA ILE A 172 -18.67 21.86 16.88
C ILE A 172 -17.52 21.69 17.88
N ARG A 173 -17.11 22.75 18.57
CA ARG A 173 -16.05 22.69 19.58
C ARG A 173 -16.42 21.79 20.76
N LYS A 174 -17.67 21.81 21.20
CA LYS A 174 -18.16 21.02 22.34
C LYS A 174 -18.38 19.55 21.99
N GLU A 175 -18.91 19.27 20.80
CA GLU A 175 -19.38 17.93 20.41
C GLU A 175 -18.43 17.23 19.42
N GLY A 176 -17.62 17.98 18.68
CA GLY A 176 -16.81 17.53 17.54
C GLY A 176 -15.55 16.73 17.87
N GLY A 177 -15.43 16.14 19.05
CA GLY A 177 -14.23 15.36 19.39
C GLY A 177 -12.94 16.18 19.51
N ASP A 178 -11.92 15.52 20.03
CA ASP A 178 -10.62 16.10 20.35
C ASP A 178 -9.52 15.23 19.72
N PRO A 179 -8.71 15.76 18.77
CA PRO A 179 -7.80 14.94 17.98
C PRO A 179 -6.75 14.24 18.85
N VAL A 180 -6.40 14.81 20.00
CA VAL A 180 -5.42 14.26 20.96
C VAL A 180 -5.88 12.89 21.49
N LYS A 181 -7.19 12.65 21.58
CA LYS A 181 -7.78 11.42 22.11
C LYS A 181 -7.85 10.26 21.11
N TRP A 182 -7.46 10.50 19.86
CA TRP A 182 -7.57 9.53 18.77
C TRP A 182 -6.21 9.22 18.16
N THR A 183 -6.14 8.20 17.29
CA THR A 183 -4.95 7.79 16.55
C THR A 183 -5.27 7.64 15.05
N GLY A 184 -4.22 7.59 14.21
CA GLY A 184 -4.34 7.30 12.78
C GLY A 184 -5.29 8.22 12.01
N ALA A 185 -6.16 7.63 11.18
CA ALA A 185 -7.15 8.32 10.36
C ALA A 185 -8.08 9.22 11.19
N ASN A 186 -8.63 8.68 12.29
CA ASN A 186 -9.57 9.40 13.15
C ASN A 186 -8.96 10.67 13.76
N ARG A 187 -7.68 10.62 14.17
CA ARG A 187 -6.95 11.82 14.63
C ARG A 187 -6.90 12.88 13.55
N THR A 188 -6.58 12.47 12.32
CA THR A 188 -6.42 13.40 11.18
C THR A 188 -7.76 13.99 10.76
N ASP A 189 -8.82 13.17 10.73
CA ASP A 189 -10.18 13.62 10.41
C ASP A 189 -10.74 14.63 11.43
N ILE A 190 -10.49 14.41 12.72
CA ILE A 190 -10.88 15.38 13.75
C ILE A 190 -10.02 16.65 13.64
N ALA A 191 -8.72 16.50 13.37
CA ALA A 191 -7.84 17.64 13.15
C ALA A 191 -8.29 18.52 11.96
N LEU A 192 -8.89 17.94 10.91
CA LEU A 192 -9.41 18.70 9.76
C LEU A 192 -10.49 19.72 10.15
N HIS A 193 -11.53 19.31 10.88
CA HIS A 193 -12.55 20.30 11.28
C HIS A 193 -12.04 21.25 12.37
N TRP A 194 -11.01 20.86 13.14
CA TRP A 194 -10.28 21.80 13.99
C TRP A 194 -9.54 22.87 13.18
N ILE A 195 -8.90 22.51 12.07
CA ILE A 195 -8.29 23.49 11.15
C ILE A 195 -9.38 24.44 10.61
N TYR A 196 -10.53 23.90 10.19
CA TYR A 196 -11.62 24.70 9.62
C TYR A 196 -12.17 25.73 10.61
N ARG A 197 -12.55 25.29 11.82
CA ARG A 197 -13.05 26.20 12.86
C ARG A 197 -11.98 27.22 13.29
N SER A 198 -10.71 26.81 13.35
CA SER A 198 -9.61 27.71 13.72
C SER A 198 -9.40 28.81 12.69
N CYS A 199 -9.56 28.52 11.39
CA CYS A 199 -9.49 29.53 10.35
C CYS A 199 -10.68 30.50 10.42
N LEU A 200 -11.89 29.98 10.64
CA LEU A 200 -13.11 30.79 10.78
C LEU A 200 -13.08 31.73 12.00
N GLU A 201 -12.46 31.28 13.10
CA GLU A 201 -12.34 32.02 14.36
C GLU A 201 -11.02 32.82 14.48
N LYS A 202 -10.11 32.68 13.50
CA LYS A 202 -8.71 33.16 13.58
C LYS A 202 -8.01 32.74 14.88
N ASN A 203 -8.24 31.49 15.30
CA ASN A 203 -7.70 30.93 16.53
C ASN A 203 -6.39 30.18 16.27
N GLU A 204 -5.27 30.87 16.47
CA GLU A 204 -3.93 30.33 16.21
C GLU A 204 -3.59 29.12 17.10
N ALA A 205 -3.92 29.16 18.39
CA ALA A 205 -3.59 28.08 19.32
C ALA A 205 -4.30 26.77 18.99
N ASP A 206 -5.58 26.84 18.59
CA ASP A 206 -6.32 25.66 18.12
C ASP A 206 -5.77 25.15 16.78
N LEU A 207 -5.38 26.06 15.87
CA LEU A 207 -4.79 25.69 14.59
C LEU A 207 -3.47 24.94 14.78
N GLU A 208 -2.56 25.45 15.61
CA GLU A 208 -1.29 24.80 15.94
C GLU A 208 -1.52 23.42 16.55
N THR A 209 -2.48 23.30 17.47
CA THR A 209 -2.85 22.01 18.07
C THR A 209 -3.37 21.03 17.02
N ALA A 210 -4.23 21.48 16.12
CA ALA A 210 -4.79 20.66 15.05
C ALA A 210 -3.70 20.15 14.10
N LEU A 211 -2.82 21.05 13.65
CA LEU A 211 -1.72 20.74 12.74
C LEU A 211 -0.70 19.81 13.38
N ALA A 212 -0.33 20.05 14.65
CA ALA A 212 0.55 19.16 15.39
C ALA A 212 -0.04 17.73 15.45
N ASN A 213 -1.35 17.60 15.67
CA ASN A 213 -2.00 16.29 15.67
C ASN A 213 -2.09 15.67 14.27
N ALA A 214 -2.43 16.44 13.24
CA ALA A 214 -2.49 15.96 11.85
C ALA A 214 -1.11 15.47 11.35
N TYR A 215 -0.02 16.14 11.75
CA TYR A 215 1.34 15.80 11.33
C TYR A 215 2.11 14.91 12.29
N SER A 216 1.61 14.71 13.51
CA SER A 216 2.24 13.83 14.51
C SER A 216 2.53 12.42 13.99
N PRO A 217 1.68 11.78 13.14
CA PRO A 217 1.97 10.42 12.68
C PRO A 217 3.12 10.36 11.68
N ILE A 218 3.56 11.48 11.11
CA ILE A 218 4.63 11.54 10.09
C ILE A 218 5.99 11.52 10.79
N GLU A 219 6.32 10.39 11.41
CA GLU A 219 7.60 10.12 12.04
C GLU A 219 7.91 8.62 11.97
N TYR A 220 9.20 8.29 12.01
CA TYR A 220 9.58 6.89 12.14
C TYR A 220 9.36 6.40 13.57
N THR A 221 8.79 5.21 13.69
CA THR A 221 8.45 4.60 14.98
C THR A 221 8.73 3.10 14.97
N VAL A 222 8.61 2.51 16.15
CA VAL A 222 8.64 1.06 16.37
C VAL A 222 7.26 0.49 16.74
N LYS A 223 6.26 1.36 16.90
CA LYS A 223 4.85 1.03 17.18
C LYS A 223 4.04 1.13 15.88
N GLU A 224 2.75 1.43 15.96
CA GLU A 224 1.93 1.77 14.79
C GLU A 224 2.47 3.02 14.08
N GLY A 225 2.44 3.04 12.74
CA GLY A 225 2.91 4.14 11.90
C GLY A 225 4.04 3.75 10.95
N PHE A 226 4.79 4.74 10.46
CA PHE A 226 5.90 4.54 9.52
C PHE A 226 7.09 3.88 10.21
N GLN A 227 7.55 2.76 9.67
CA GLN A 227 8.64 1.98 10.25
C GLN A 227 10.00 2.37 9.67
N HIS A 228 11.07 2.12 10.43
CA HIS A 228 12.45 2.42 9.99
C HIS A 228 12.92 1.61 8.77
N ASP A 229 12.22 0.54 8.39
CA ASP A 229 12.43 -0.20 7.14
C ASP A 229 11.57 0.31 5.97
N ASN A 230 10.88 1.44 6.16
CA ASN A 230 9.93 2.05 5.23
C ASN A 230 8.63 1.25 5.01
N SER A 231 8.31 0.28 5.87
CA SER A 231 6.96 -0.32 5.94
C SER A 231 6.00 0.55 6.77
N TYR A 232 4.72 0.18 6.82
CA TYR A 232 3.70 0.87 7.62
C TYR A 232 2.89 -0.12 8.44
N PHE A 233 2.67 0.20 9.72
CA PHE A 233 1.91 -0.60 10.66
C PHE A 233 0.63 0.08 11.16
N GLN A 234 -0.41 -0.73 11.36
CA GLN A 234 -1.61 -0.34 12.11
C GLN A 234 -2.17 -1.54 12.88
N HIS A 235 -2.87 -1.29 13.98
CA HIS A 235 -3.38 -2.32 14.89
C HIS A 235 -2.23 -3.13 15.51
N GLY A 236 -1.30 -2.42 16.13
CA GLY A 236 -0.03 -2.95 16.63
C GLY A 236 1.02 -3.07 15.54
N VAL A 237 1.68 -4.23 15.46
CA VAL A 237 2.81 -4.51 14.56
C VAL A 237 2.38 -5.37 13.37
N GLN A 238 1.27 -4.98 12.74
CA GLN A 238 0.69 -5.63 11.57
C GLN A 238 0.97 -4.80 10.31
N LEU A 239 1.41 -5.46 9.23
CA LEU A 239 1.62 -4.84 7.93
C LEU A 239 0.32 -4.24 7.36
N TYR A 240 0.34 -2.94 7.04
CA TYR A 240 -0.86 -2.23 6.57
C TYR A 240 -0.57 -1.08 5.59
N ILE A 241 0.30 -1.30 4.61
CA ILE A 241 0.71 -0.27 3.62
C ILE A 241 -0.50 0.28 2.83
N GLY A 242 -1.52 -0.54 2.55
CA GLY A 242 -2.52 -0.28 1.51
C GLY A 242 -3.97 -0.09 1.93
N GLY A 243 -4.25 -0.02 3.24
CA GLY A 243 -5.57 0.39 3.72
C GLY A 243 -5.46 1.50 4.75
N TYR A 244 -4.97 1.25 5.97
CA TYR A 244 -4.70 2.38 6.87
C TYR A 244 -3.58 3.30 6.36
N GLY A 245 -2.67 2.78 5.54
CA GLY A 245 -1.76 3.61 4.75
C GLY A 245 -2.49 4.58 3.81
N ASP A 246 -3.60 4.19 3.19
CA ASP A 246 -4.41 5.10 2.36
C ASP A 246 -4.94 6.27 3.19
N GLU A 247 -5.50 5.95 4.37
CA GLU A 247 -6.14 6.96 5.22
C GLU A 247 -5.13 8.00 5.75
N ILE A 248 -3.95 7.55 6.18
CA ILE A 248 -2.93 8.50 6.64
C ILE A 248 -2.39 9.35 5.50
N LEU A 249 -2.17 8.77 4.31
CA LEU A 249 -1.69 9.52 3.14
C LEU A 249 -2.73 10.52 2.65
N LYS A 250 -4.01 10.14 2.61
CA LYS A 250 -5.13 11.03 2.27
C LYS A 250 -5.14 12.26 3.17
N GLY A 251 -5.20 12.06 4.48
CA GLY A 251 -5.34 13.17 5.43
C GLY A 251 -4.09 14.05 5.51
N THR A 252 -2.90 13.45 5.60
CA THR A 252 -1.65 14.22 5.74
C THR A 252 -1.31 15.02 4.49
N THR A 253 -1.48 14.46 3.29
CA THR A 253 -1.25 15.21 2.04
C THR A 253 -2.28 16.32 1.84
N GLN A 254 -3.52 16.13 2.29
CA GLN A 254 -4.56 17.17 2.24
C GLN A 254 -4.18 18.37 3.12
N VAL A 255 -3.84 18.13 4.39
CA VAL A 255 -3.44 19.19 5.33
C VAL A 255 -2.16 19.89 4.86
N ALA A 256 -1.21 19.14 4.28
CA ALA A 256 0.00 19.71 3.69
C ALA A 256 -0.31 20.68 2.54
N MET A 257 -1.29 20.39 1.68
CA MET A 257 -1.71 21.32 0.63
C MET A 257 -2.31 22.62 1.20
N TYR A 258 -3.13 22.53 2.25
CA TYR A 258 -3.73 23.71 2.88
C TYR A 258 -2.68 24.64 3.46
N THR A 259 -1.66 24.09 4.10
CA THR A 259 -0.62 24.86 4.79
C THR A 259 0.57 25.26 3.90
N GLN A 260 0.68 24.74 2.68
CA GLN A 260 1.80 25.04 1.79
C GLN A 260 1.98 26.57 1.59
N GLY A 261 3.20 27.09 1.73
CA GLY A 261 3.45 28.53 1.52
C GLY A 261 2.97 29.45 2.65
N THR A 262 2.53 28.90 3.78
CA THR A 262 2.35 29.64 5.06
C THR A 262 3.38 29.17 6.07
N LYS A 263 3.50 29.84 7.22
CA LYS A 263 4.38 29.42 8.33
C LYS A 263 4.00 28.06 8.92
N TYR A 264 2.78 27.59 8.64
CA TYR A 264 2.25 26.30 9.08
C TYR A 264 2.62 25.14 8.15
N ALA A 265 3.37 25.40 7.07
CA ALA A 265 3.74 24.40 6.08
C ALA A 265 4.41 23.17 6.72
N LEU A 266 4.12 21.99 6.16
CA LEU A 266 4.77 20.76 6.57
C LEU A 266 6.30 20.86 6.37
N SER A 267 7.06 20.55 7.42
CA SER A 267 8.53 20.58 7.39
C SER A 267 9.11 19.70 6.27
N THR A 268 10.23 20.11 5.68
CA THR A 268 10.93 19.35 4.63
C THR A 268 11.24 17.91 5.03
N GLU A 269 11.61 17.65 6.29
CA GLU A 269 11.93 16.31 6.79
C GLU A 269 10.70 15.38 6.73
N LYS A 270 9.52 15.90 7.09
CA LYS A 270 8.26 15.16 7.02
C LYS A 270 7.81 14.94 5.57
N ILE A 271 8.02 15.93 4.69
CA ILE A 271 7.79 15.76 3.24
C ILE A 271 8.69 14.65 2.69
N GLN A 272 9.97 14.63 3.04
CA GLN A 272 10.92 13.59 2.61
C GLN A 272 10.53 12.20 3.12
N LEU A 273 10.06 12.08 4.37
CA LEU A 273 9.56 10.81 4.91
C LEU A 273 8.35 10.31 4.12
N LEU A 274 7.32 11.15 3.92
CA LEU A 274 6.15 10.80 3.13
C LEU A 274 6.53 10.45 1.69
N SER A 275 7.36 11.29 1.06
CA SER A 275 7.83 11.11 -0.31
C SER A 275 8.51 9.75 -0.49
N LYS A 276 9.43 9.42 0.42
CA LYS A 276 10.14 8.15 0.42
C LYS A 276 9.19 6.97 0.61
N PHE A 277 8.28 7.02 1.58
CA PHE A 277 7.29 5.97 1.78
C PHE A 277 6.41 5.78 0.53
N MET A 278 5.88 6.87 -0.01
CA MET A 278 4.96 6.82 -1.14
C MET A 278 5.63 6.27 -2.40
N ARG A 279 6.81 6.78 -2.77
CA ARG A 279 7.50 6.39 -4.01
C ARG A 279 8.19 5.03 -3.93
N GLN A 280 8.73 4.66 -2.76
CA GLN A 280 9.55 3.45 -2.62
C GLN A 280 8.80 2.25 -2.00
N THR A 281 7.65 2.47 -1.35
CA THR A 281 6.84 1.41 -0.74
C THR A 281 5.43 1.39 -1.30
N TYR A 282 4.65 2.46 -1.06
CA TYR A 282 3.21 2.48 -1.34
C TYR A 282 2.90 2.26 -2.82
N TYR A 283 3.43 3.10 -3.72
CA TYR A 283 3.16 3.00 -5.16
C TYR A 283 3.93 1.86 -5.83
N GLN A 284 4.94 1.29 -5.17
CA GLN A 284 5.61 0.08 -5.65
C GLN A 284 4.78 -1.18 -5.36
N ALA A 285 3.91 -1.13 -4.35
CA ALA A 285 2.91 -2.15 -4.07
C ALA A 285 1.65 -1.99 -4.96
N ILE A 286 1.69 -1.16 -6.01
CA ILE A 286 0.61 -0.99 -6.99
C ILE A 286 1.16 -1.28 -8.38
N ARG A 287 0.50 -2.20 -9.09
CA ARG A 287 0.80 -2.51 -10.49
C ARG A 287 -0.33 -1.97 -11.37
N GLY A 288 0.01 -1.06 -12.29
CA GLY A 288 -1.01 -0.26 -12.97
C GLY A 288 -1.77 0.58 -11.94
N LYS A 289 -3.05 0.25 -11.76
CA LYS A 289 -3.92 0.82 -10.72
C LYS A 289 -4.31 -0.14 -9.60
N TYR A 290 -3.85 -1.39 -9.65
CA TYR A 290 -4.26 -2.42 -8.72
C TYR A 290 -3.19 -2.68 -7.67
N MET A 291 -3.55 -2.51 -6.40
CA MET A 291 -2.66 -2.78 -5.28
C MET A 291 -2.54 -4.27 -4.99
N LEU A 292 -1.34 -4.69 -4.63
CA LEU A 292 -1.08 -6.06 -4.22
C LEU A 292 -1.84 -6.35 -2.91
N PHE A 293 -2.57 -7.48 -2.87
CA PHE A 293 -3.57 -7.71 -1.82
C PHE A 293 -2.98 -8.02 -0.44
N ASP A 294 -1.69 -8.39 -0.36
CA ASP A 294 -1.03 -8.74 0.90
C ASP A 294 -0.92 -7.57 1.89
N VAL A 295 -1.01 -6.34 1.39
CA VAL A 295 -0.80 -5.13 2.21
C VAL A 295 -2.10 -4.41 2.62
N LEU A 296 -3.26 -5.00 2.34
CA LEU A 296 -4.58 -4.39 2.55
C LEU A 296 -5.18 -4.64 3.94
N GLY A 297 -4.53 -5.48 4.77
CA GLY A 297 -5.09 -5.95 6.04
C GLY A 297 -6.46 -6.60 5.85
N ARG A 298 -7.42 -6.34 6.74
CA ARG A 298 -8.80 -6.83 6.56
C ARG A 298 -9.52 -6.26 5.36
N GLY A 299 -9.01 -5.17 4.78
CA GLY A 299 -9.62 -4.49 3.64
C GLY A 299 -9.77 -5.40 2.42
N ILE A 300 -8.95 -6.45 2.27
CA ILE A 300 -9.08 -7.44 1.18
C ILE A 300 -10.50 -8.01 1.03
N SER A 301 -11.27 -8.10 2.13
CA SER A 301 -12.65 -8.60 2.09
C SER A 301 -13.68 -7.54 1.67
N ARG A 302 -13.26 -6.36 1.20
CA ARG A 302 -14.14 -5.30 0.68
C ARG A 302 -14.13 -5.31 -0.84
N LYS A 303 -15.29 -5.10 -1.43
CA LYS A 303 -15.42 -5.03 -2.89
C LYS A 303 -14.59 -3.88 -3.46
N ASP A 304 -13.94 -4.09 -4.60
CA ASP A 304 -13.17 -3.11 -5.37
C ASP A 304 -11.91 -2.54 -4.68
N ILE A 305 -11.56 -3.00 -3.46
CA ILE A 305 -10.48 -2.44 -2.63
C ILE A 305 -9.08 -2.40 -3.28
N THR A 306 -8.85 -3.30 -4.25
CA THR A 306 -7.57 -3.37 -4.97
C THR A 306 -7.43 -2.26 -6.00
N ASP A 307 -8.52 -1.69 -6.53
CA ASP A 307 -8.45 -0.53 -7.43
C ASP A 307 -8.09 0.72 -6.61
N LYS A 308 -6.93 1.29 -6.91
CA LYS A 308 -6.37 2.47 -6.25
C LYS A 308 -6.32 3.69 -7.18
N SER A 309 -7.10 3.72 -8.25
CA SER A 309 -7.17 4.87 -9.17
C SER A 309 -7.41 6.20 -8.43
N ALA A 310 -8.27 6.21 -7.42
CA ALA A 310 -8.54 7.39 -6.58
C ALA A 310 -7.30 7.92 -5.81
N THR A 311 -6.31 7.06 -5.55
CA THR A 311 -5.06 7.44 -4.85
C THR A 311 -4.11 8.25 -5.73
N ALA A 312 -4.44 8.44 -7.02
CA ALA A 312 -3.77 9.38 -7.91
C ALA A 312 -3.79 10.80 -7.32
N LEU A 313 -4.86 11.16 -6.61
CA LEU A 313 -4.98 12.45 -5.92
C LEU A 313 -3.84 12.67 -4.91
N PHE A 314 -3.38 11.62 -4.22
CA PHE A 314 -2.28 11.76 -3.26
C PHE A 314 -0.95 12.03 -3.99
N ALA A 315 -0.74 11.38 -5.15
CA ALA A 315 0.42 11.62 -5.99
C ALA A 315 0.39 13.02 -6.62
N GLU A 316 -0.79 13.52 -7.01
CA GLU A 316 -0.97 14.88 -7.52
C GLU A 316 -0.60 15.91 -6.46
N ARG A 317 -1.03 15.72 -5.21
CA ARG A 317 -0.65 16.58 -4.08
C ARG A 317 0.86 16.53 -3.85
N MET A 318 1.45 15.33 -3.84
CA MET A 318 2.90 15.19 -3.67
C MET A 318 3.72 15.74 -4.84
N ALA A 319 3.20 15.75 -6.06
CA ALA A 319 3.86 16.40 -7.20
C ALA A 319 4.03 17.91 -6.98
N VAL A 320 3.16 18.54 -6.18
CA VAL A 320 3.28 19.95 -5.77
C VAL A 320 4.15 20.10 -4.52
N LEU A 321 4.00 19.21 -3.53
CA LEU A 321 4.71 19.28 -2.24
C LEU A 321 6.18 18.87 -2.34
N ASP A 322 6.52 17.99 -3.30
CA ASP A 322 7.85 17.45 -3.54
C ASP A 322 8.23 17.61 -5.02
N PRO A 323 8.56 18.85 -5.45
CA PRO A 323 8.86 19.15 -6.85
C PRO A 323 10.14 18.44 -7.34
N GLU A 324 11.03 18.01 -6.45
CA GLU A 324 12.24 17.26 -6.81
C GLU A 324 11.91 15.91 -7.47
N HIS A 325 10.75 15.33 -7.16
CA HIS A 325 10.31 14.02 -7.66
C HIS A 325 9.08 14.10 -8.57
N ILE A 326 8.77 15.30 -9.10
CA ILE A 326 7.57 15.54 -9.91
C ILE A 326 7.39 14.57 -11.09
N GLU A 327 8.48 14.21 -11.78
CA GLU A 327 8.41 13.31 -12.93
C GLU A 327 8.12 11.85 -12.54
N GLU A 328 8.51 11.45 -11.33
CA GLU A 328 8.14 10.14 -10.78
C GLU A 328 6.66 10.11 -10.40
N TYR A 329 6.15 11.17 -9.76
CA TYR A 329 4.73 11.30 -9.44
C TYR A 329 3.85 11.39 -10.70
N LYS A 330 4.25 12.12 -11.74
CA LYS A 330 3.53 12.13 -13.03
C LYS A 330 3.43 10.73 -13.64
N ALA A 331 4.50 9.93 -13.57
CA ALA A 331 4.46 8.56 -14.06
C ALA A 331 3.53 7.67 -13.22
N ILE A 332 3.51 7.85 -11.89
CA ILE A 332 2.58 7.18 -10.99
C ILE A 332 1.13 7.54 -11.34
N ILE A 333 0.81 8.83 -11.47
CA ILE A 333 -0.52 9.33 -11.82
C ILE A 333 -1.00 8.72 -13.13
N ALA A 334 -0.16 8.73 -14.16
CA ALA A 334 -0.50 8.19 -15.47
C ALA A 334 -0.83 6.69 -15.43
N ARG A 335 -0.13 5.89 -14.60
CA ARG A 335 -0.47 4.47 -14.39
C ARG A 335 -1.78 4.28 -13.61
N LEU A 336 -2.00 5.06 -12.56
CA LEU A 336 -3.20 4.95 -11.71
C LEU A 336 -4.48 5.36 -12.46
N LYS A 337 -4.37 6.32 -13.38
CA LYS A 337 -5.46 6.79 -14.25
C LYS A 337 -5.66 5.96 -15.51
N ASP A 338 -4.89 4.89 -15.69
CA ASP A 338 -4.93 4.04 -16.89
C ASP A 338 -4.60 4.80 -18.19
N GLU A 339 -3.88 5.91 -18.09
CA GLU A 339 -3.38 6.71 -19.23
C GLU A 339 -2.09 6.11 -19.83
N GLN A 340 -1.42 5.25 -19.06
CA GLN A 340 -0.21 4.53 -19.44
C GLN A 340 -0.26 3.09 -18.94
N ALA A 341 0.46 2.21 -19.63
CA ALA A 341 0.53 0.78 -19.29
C ALA A 341 1.07 0.54 -17.87
N ALA A 342 0.71 -0.62 -17.29
CA ALA A 342 1.06 -1.00 -15.92
C ALA A 342 2.57 -1.02 -15.62
N ASP A 343 3.42 -1.15 -16.64
CA ASP A 343 4.87 -1.15 -16.56
C ASP A 343 5.54 0.22 -16.79
N TYR A 344 4.76 1.25 -17.13
CA TYR A 344 5.29 2.54 -17.56
C TYR A 344 6.24 3.14 -16.52
N LYS A 345 7.50 3.30 -16.91
CA LYS A 345 8.61 3.83 -16.08
C LYS A 345 8.82 3.10 -14.74
N LEU A 346 8.38 1.84 -14.60
CA LEU A 346 8.80 1.01 -13.47
C LEU A 346 10.26 0.59 -13.63
N LYS A 347 11.02 0.68 -12.52
CA LYS A 347 12.43 0.32 -12.47
C LYS A 347 12.61 -0.94 -11.61
N PRO A 348 13.65 -1.77 -11.87
CA PRO A 348 14.01 -2.85 -10.98
C PRO A 348 14.21 -2.36 -9.54
N LEU A 349 13.52 -3.00 -8.59
CA LEU A 349 13.62 -2.73 -7.16
C LEU A 349 13.40 -4.05 -6.40
N HIS A 350 14.09 -4.22 -5.28
CA HIS A 350 13.82 -5.27 -4.32
C HIS A 350 13.99 -4.78 -2.89
N THR A 351 12.93 -4.85 -2.10
CA THR A 351 12.95 -4.43 -0.70
C THR A 351 12.50 -5.59 0.18
N HIS A 352 13.35 -5.97 1.13
CA HIS A 352 12.92 -6.79 2.26
C HIS A 352 12.67 -5.87 3.46
N TYR A 353 11.41 -5.82 3.91
CA TYR A 353 10.95 -5.05 5.05
C TYR A 353 11.15 -5.89 6.31
N PHE A 354 12.35 -5.81 6.88
CA PHE A 354 12.78 -6.66 8.00
C PHE A 354 11.98 -6.43 9.30
N ARG A 355 11.29 -5.30 9.46
CA ARG A 355 10.32 -5.09 10.55
C ARG A 355 8.96 -5.65 10.17
N GLY A 356 8.55 -5.47 8.92
CA GLY A 356 7.22 -5.83 8.42
C GLY A 356 7.01 -7.28 8.00
N ASP A 357 8.05 -8.13 8.04
CA ASP A 357 8.01 -9.52 7.56
C ASP A 357 7.42 -9.63 6.14
N TYR A 358 7.77 -8.66 5.29
CA TYR A 358 7.25 -8.49 3.94
C TYR A 358 8.40 -8.31 2.94
N THR A 359 8.24 -8.80 1.73
CA THR A 359 9.20 -8.62 0.65
C THR A 359 8.49 -8.14 -0.60
N LEU A 360 8.98 -7.08 -1.22
CA LEU A 360 8.47 -6.55 -2.48
C LEU A 360 9.57 -6.61 -3.54
N HIS A 361 9.26 -7.18 -4.69
CA HIS A 361 10.17 -7.31 -5.82
C HIS A 361 9.49 -6.79 -7.08
N VAL A 362 10.02 -5.68 -7.61
CA VAL A 362 9.47 -4.99 -8.76
C VAL A 362 10.43 -5.13 -9.94
N ARG A 363 9.87 -5.44 -11.09
CA ARG A 363 10.53 -5.42 -12.39
C ARG A 363 9.65 -4.69 -13.39
N PRO A 364 10.21 -4.20 -14.51
CA PRO A 364 9.39 -3.64 -15.58
C PRO A 364 8.27 -4.61 -15.99
N GLY A 365 8.56 -5.89 -16.17
CA GLY A 365 7.57 -6.88 -16.62
C GLY A 365 6.61 -7.43 -15.56
N TYR A 366 6.92 -7.31 -14.26
CA TYR A 366 6.07 -7.89 -13.21
C TYR A 366 6.35 -7.30 -11.83
N THR A 367 5.44 -7.54 -10.89
CA THR A 367 5.64 -7.33 -9.46
C THR A 367 5.32 -8.61 -8.72
N PHE A 368 6.19 -8.97 -7.79
CA PHE A 368 6.07 -10.14 -6.94
C PHE A 368 6.26 -9.70 -5.50
N ASP A 369 5.35 -10.09 -4.60
CA ASP A 369 5.56 -9.90 -3.18
C ASP A 369 5.44 -11.19 -2.38
N VAL A 370 5.94 -11.14 -1.15
CA VAL A 370 5.78 -12.22 -0.17
C VAL A 370 5.38 -11.62 1.16
N ARG A 371 4.23 -12.04 1.70
CA ARG A 371 3.88 -11.80 3.09
C ARG A 371 4.20 -13.01 3.96
N THR A 372 5.00 -12.76 4.99
CA THR A 372 5.31 -13.73 6.04
C THR A 372 4.84 -13.20 7.40
N VAL A 373 5.06 -13.96 8.46
CA VAL A 373 4.80 -13.55 9.84
C VAL A 373 5.84 -14.17 10.75
N SER A 374 6.14 -13.54 11.87
CA SER A 374 7.05 -14.07 12.88
C SER A 374 6.49 -13.86 14.28
N THR A 375 7.24 -14.27 15.29
CA THR A 375 6.97 -13.88 16.69
C THR A 375 7.02 -12.37 16.92
N ARG A 376 7.53 -11.59 15.95
CA ARG A 376 7.66 -10.13 16.02
C ARG A 376 6.47 -9.38 15.43
N THR A 377 5.79 -9.95 14.43
CA THR A 377 4.68 -9.33 13.69
C THR A 377 3.35 -10.06 13.92
N MET A 378 2.27 -9.54 13.33
CA MET A 378 0.93 -10.13 13.41
C MET A 378 0.50 -10.77 12.09
N ARG A 379 -0.24 -11.88 12.20
CA ARG A 379 -1.01 -12.48 11.10
C ARG A 379 -2.03 -11.47 10.56
N CYS A 380 -2.49 -11.67 9.33
CA CYS A 380 -3.55 -10.85 8.77
C CYS A 380 -4.80 -10.90 9.65
N GLU A 381 -5.27 -9.72 10.06
CA GLU A 381 -6.36 -9.59 11.00
C GLU A 381 -7.71 -9.96 10.40
N TYR A 382 -8.63 -10.34 11.28
CA TYR A 382 -10.07 -10.22 11.06
C TYR A 382 -10.63 -9.34 12.17
N GLY A 383 -11.80 -8.75 11.93
CA GLY A 383 -12.43 -7.87 12.92
C GLY A 383 -13.66 -7.17 12.36
N ASN A 384 -14.60 -6.78 13.22
CA ASN A 384 -15.88 -6.16 12.84
C ASN A 384 -16.72 -6.99 11.83
N GLY A 385 -16.55 -8.31 11.79
CA GLY A 385 -17.20 -9.17 10.80
C GLY A 385 -16.54 -9.15 9.42
N GLU A 386 -15.39 -8.48 9.27
CA GLU A 386 -14.58 -8.44 8.05
C GLU A 386 -13.46 -9.51 8.09
N ASN A 387 -13.04 -9.96 6.92
CA ASN A 387 -11.88 -10.81 6.66
C ASN A 387 -11.89 -12.21 7.29
N LEU A 388 -13.04 -12.87 7.25
CA LEU A 388 -13.35 -14.07 8.05
C LEU A 388 -12.62 -15.37 7.66
N LYS A 389 -11.85 -15.38 6.55
CA LYS A 389 -11.23 -16.59 5.99
C LYS A 389 -9.72 -16.45 5.71
N THR A 390 -9.05 -15.48 6.31
CA THR A 390 -7.67 -15.10 5.92
C THR A 390 -6.56 -15.73 6.76
N TYR A 391 -6.88 -16.75 7.55
CA TYR A 391 -5.94 -17.33 8.50
C TYR A 391 -4.58 -17.64 7.89
N PHE A 392 -4.52 -18.29 6.71
CA PHE A 392 -3.25 -18.68 6.06
C PHE A 392 -2.53 -17.56 5.30
N MET A 393 -3.11 -16.36 5.23
CA MET A 393 -2.63 -15.26 4.37
C MET A 393 -1.24 -14.73 4.74
N SER A 394 -0.73 -15.03 5.93
CA SER A 394 0.63 -14.64 6.34
C SER A 394 1.63 -15.81 6.36
N ASP A 395 1.25 -16.98 5.85
CA ASP A 395 2.11 -18.17 5.83
C ASP A 395 2.94 -18.28 4.54
N GLY A 396 3.59 -17.19 4.17
CA GLY A 396 4.33 -17.08 2.91
C GLY A 396 3.39 -16.93 1.71
N CYS A 397 2.39 -16.04 1.84
CA CYS A 397 1.54 -15.69 0.72
C CYS A 397 2.35 -14.95 -0.36
N THR A 398 2.01 -15.14 -1.63
CA THR A 398 2.69 -14.51 -2.74
C THR A 398 1.71 -13.87 -3.71
N ASN A 399 1.84 -12.58 -3.99
CA ASN A 399 1.15 -11.96 -5.10
C ASN A 399 2.04 -11.95 -6.35
N ILE A 400 1.46 -12.26 -7.51
CA ILE A 400 2.18 -12.35 -8.79
C ILE A 400 1.37 -11.60 -9.84
N VAL A 401 1.83 -10.40 -10.20
CA VAL A 401 1.10 -9.52 -11.14
C VAL A 401 1.98 -9.01 -12.26
N THR A 402 1.41 -8.92 -13.45
CA THR A 402 2.01 -8.33 -14.66
C THR A 402 1.21 -7.13 -15.16
N GLN A 403 -0.13 -7.22 -15.09
CA GLN A 403 -1.06 -6.14 -15.43
C GLN A 403 -1.63 -5.46 -14.17
N GLY A 404 -1.70 -6.19 -13.05
CA GLY A 404 -2.19 -5.73 -11.75
C GLY A 404 -3.56 -6.31 -11.41
N ASN A 405 -4.40 -6.59 -12.40
CA ASN A 405 -5.77 -7.03 -12.20
C ASN A 405 -5.94 -8.54 -12.00
N GLU A 406 -4.86 -9.32 -11.91
CA GLU A 406 -4.91 -10.79 -11.84
C GLU A 406 -5.73 -11.34 -10.65
N TYR A 407 -5.96 -10.52 -9.60
CA TYR A 407 -6.75 -10.87 -8.42
C TYR A 407 -7.91 -9.90 -8.15
N ALA A 408 -8.22 -9.01 -9.10
CA ALA A 408 -9.26 -8.00 -8.91
C ALA A 408 -10.62 -8.69 -8.64
N ASN A 409 -11.23 -8.40 -7.49
CA ASN A 409 -12.55 -8.92 -7.09
C ASN A 409 -12.71 -10.45 -7.14
N ILE A 410 -11.62 -11.21 -6.99
CA ILE A 410 -11.65 -12.69 -6.97
C ILE A 410 -12.00 -13.27 -5.59
N PHE A 411 -11.71 -12.52 -4.52
CA PHE A 411 -11.75 -12.97 -3.13
C PHE A 411 -13.04 -13.67 -2.65
N PRO A 412 -14.27 -13.28 -3.05
CA PRO A 412 -15.47 -14.04 -2.66
C PRO A 412 -15.48 -15.46 -3.23
N ALA A 413 -14.84 -15.69 -4.38
CA ALA A 413 -14.76 -16.99 -5.04
C ALA A 413 -13.48 -17.77 -4.71
N TRP A 414 -12.61 -17.27 -3.83
CA TRP A 414 -11.37 -17.98 -3.47
C TRP A 414 -11.62 -19.24 -2.63
N ASN A 415 -10.84 -20.28 -2.91
CA ASN A 415 -10.57 -21.32 -1.93
C ASN A 415 -9.46 -20.83 -0.99
N TRP A 416 -9.85 -20.38 0.20
CA TRP A 416 -8.95 -19.80 1.21
C TRP A 416 -7.94 -20.79 1.84
N ARG A 417 -8.01 -22.08 1.50
CA ARG A 417 -6.97 -23.09 1.82
C ARG A 417 -5.88 -23.18 0.76
N ARG A 418 -6.05 -22.45 -0.34
CA ARG A 418 -5.18 -22.44 -1.51
C ARG A 418 -4.73 -21.01 -1.82
N ILE A 419 -4.51 -20.20 -0.79
CA ILE A 419 -3.98 -18.85 -0.95
C ILE A 419 -2.64 -18.95 -1.70
N PRO A 420 -2.40 -18.16 -2.76
CA PRO A 420 -1.14 -18.16 -3.52
C PRO A 420 0.09 -18.14 -2.61
N GLY A 421 1.08 -18.99 -2.89
CA GLY A 421 2.33 -19.10 -2.15
C GLY A 421 2.31 -20.01 -0.92
N THR A 422 1.16 -20.15 -0.25
CA THR A 422 1.05 -20.82 1.06
C THR A 422 1.26 -22.33 1.00
N THR A 423 1.74 -22.92 2.11
CA THR A 423 1.76 -24.38 2.34
C THR A 423 0.77 -24.71 3.45
N ALA A 424 -0.42 -25.20 3.10
CA ALA A 424 -1.54 -25.31 4.03
C ALA A 424 -2.27 -26.67 3.94
N PRO A 425 -2.72 -27.22 5.08
CA PRO A 425 -3.62 -28.37 5.10
C PRO A 425 -4.98 -28.00 4.51
N GLN A 426 -5.57 -28.91 3.73
CA GLN A 426 -6.88 -28.71 3.11
C GLN A 426 -8.02 -29.04 4.10
N LEU A 427 -8.04 -28.37 5.26
CA LEU A 427 -9.02 -28.55 6.35
C LEU A 427 -10.46 -28.34 5.88
N ASP A 428 -11.46 -28.91 6.55
CA ASP A 428 -12.87 -28.72 6.14
C ASP A 428 -13.38 -27.31 6.40
N THR A 429 -12.88 -26.68 7.47
CA THR A 429 -13.21 -25.30 7.86
C THR A 429 -11.92 -24.48 7.95
N ILE A 430 -11.97 -23.23 7.49
CA ILE A 430 -10.87 -22.28 7.70
C ILE A 430 -10.85 -21.91 9.19
N PRO A 431 -9.74 -22.12 9.90
CA PRO A 431 -9.64 -21.69 11.29
C PRO A 431 -9.71 -20.15 11.36
N MET A 432 -10.26 -19.62 12.44
CA MET A 432 -10.10 -18.20 12.77
C MET A 432 -8.82 -18.01 13.58
N ALA A 433 -8.20 -16.84 13.52
CA ALA A 433 -7.05 -16.58 14.37
C ALA A 433 -7.49 -16.52 15.85
N ALA A 434 -6.57 -16.77 16.79
CA ALA A 434 -6.90 -16.91 18.21
C ALA A 434 -7.52 -15.64 18.84
N SER A 435 -7.23 -14.49 18.27
CA SER A 435 -7.84 -13.20 18.61
C SER A 435 -8.24 -12.48 17.33
N ASP A 436 -9.34 -11.73 17.41
CA ASP A 436 -9.60 -10.65 16.46
C ASP A 436 -8.48 -9.62 16.58
N TRP A 437 -8.18 -8.93 15.47
CA TRP A 437 -7.15 -7.88 15.34
C TRP A 437 -5.69 -8.32 15.47
N GLN A 438 -5.33 -9.19 16.42
CA GLN A 438 -3.93 -9.42 16.79
C GLN A 438 -3.64 -10.88 17.16
N THR A 439 -3.08 -11.63 16.21
CA THR A 439 -2.47 -12.93 16.49
C THR A 439 -1.03 -12.93 15.98
N ARG A 440 -0.05 -13.17 16.86
CA ARG A 440 1.37 -13.25 16.45
C ARG A 440 1.64 -14.49 15.61
N GLY A 441 2.66 -14.42 14.75
CA GLY A 441 3.20 -15.61 14.11
C GLY A 441 4.01 -16.48 15.08
N THR A 442 4.34 -17.70 14.63
CA THR A 442 5.13 -18.66 15.41
C THR A 442 6.59 -18.74 14.99
N SER A 443 6.95 -18.19 13.83
CA SER A 443 8.30 -18.29 13.29
C SER A 443 9.30 -17.42 14.04
N THR A 444 10.44 -18.01 14.39
CA THR A 444 11.62 -17.30 14.88
C THR A 444 12.65 -17.04 13.78
N PHE A 445 12.42 -17.52 12.56
CA PHE A 445 13.28 -17.34 11.40
C PHE A 445 12.43 -16.96 10.18
N ALA A 446 12.20 -15.66 10.06
CA ALA A 446 11.49 -15.04 8.94
C ALA A 446 12.23 -13.76 8.57
N GLY A 447 12.62 -13.60 7.32
CA GLY A 447 13.41 -12.45 6.90
C GLY A 447 14.12 -12.68 5.58
N GLY A 448 14.95 -11.74 5.15
CA GLY A 448 15.65 -11.83 3.88
C GLY A 448 16.84 -10.87 3.75
N VAL A 449 17.74 -11.21 2.84
CA VAL A 449 18.84 -10.33 2.42
C VAL A 449 18.46 -9.62 1.12
N SER A 450 18.80 -8.33 1.02
CA SER A 450 18.55 -7.50 -0.15
C SER A 450 19.77 -6.61 -0.45
N ASP A 451 20.08 -6.42 -1.73
CA ASP A 451 20.98 -5.36 -2.22
C ASP A 451 20.23 -4.20 -2.90
N SER A 452 18.94 -4.08 -2.62
CA SER A 452 17.97 -3.16 -3.24
C SER A 452 17.53 -3.51 -4.66
N ILE A 453 18.13 -4.51 -5.32
CA ILE A 453 17.74 -4.96 -6.68
C ILE A 453 17.39 -6.45 -6.72
N TYR A 454 18.16 -7.26 -6.01
CA TYR A 454 18.06 -8.70 -5.86
C TYR A 454 18.05 -9.06 -4.38
N GLY A 455 17.59 -10.27 -4.09
CA GLY A 455 17.63 -10.77 -2.73
C GLY A 455 17.01 -12.14 -2.60
N VAL A 456 17.02 -12.65 -1.38
CA VAL A 456 16.36 -13.90 -1.00
C VAL A 456 15.67 -13.71 0.33
N SER A 457 14.42 -14.17 0.41
CA SER A 457 13.63 -14.18 1.64
C SER A 457 13.32 -15.61 2.05
N ALA A 458 13.18 -15.85 3.34
CA ALA A 458 12.91 -17.14 3.93
C ALA A 458 11.90 -17.05 5.08
N TYR A 459 11.13 -18.13 5.25
CA TYR A 459 10.14 -18.30 6.31
C TYR A 459 10.16 -19.75 6.77
N ALA A 460 10.61 -19.99 8.01
CA ALA A 460 10.60 -21.31 8.63
C ALA A 460 9.62 -21.30 9.80
N TYR A 461 8.57 -22.12 9.72
CA TYR A 461 7.50 -22.12 10.71
C TYR A 461 7.02 -23.53 11.04
N MET A 462 6.35 -23.62 12.18
CA MET A 462 5.48 -24.71 12.56
C MET A 462 4.22 -24.09 13.15
N ASP A 463 3.06 -24.41 12.59
CA ASP A 463 1.76 -24.00 13.11
C ASP A 463 1.03 -25.22 13.68
N ASN A 464 0.78 -25.20 14.98
CA ASN A 464 0.09 -26.27 15.72
C ASN A 464 -1.31 -25.83 16.20
N TYR A 465 -1.83 -24.72 15.68
CA TYR A 465 -3.12 -24.17 16.08
C TYR A 465 -4.28 -24.78 15.29
N ALA A 466 -5.43 -24.98 15.96
CA ALA A 466 -6.71 -25.37 15.35
C ALA A 466 -6.66 -26.48 14.28
N GLY A 467 -5.85 -27.52 14.51
CA GLY A 467 -5.74 -28.68 13.61
C GLY A 467 -4.86 -28.44 12.36
N VAL A 468 -4.23 -27.27 12.25
CA VAL A 468 -3.28 -26.96 11.16
C VAL A 468 -2.09 -27.91 11.21
N ASN A 469 -1.43 -28.04 12.37
CA ASN A 469 -0.34 -28.99 12.65
C ASN A 469 0.62 -29.20 11.47
N THR A 470 1.07 -28.11 10.85
CA THR A 470 1.84 -28.10 9.60
C THR A 470 2.96 -27.08 9.69
N GLY A 471 4.15 -27.48 9.26
CA GLY A 471 5.32 -26.61 9.20
C GLY A 471 6.13 -26.83 7.94
N ALA A 472 6.86 -25.81 7.52
CA ALA A 472 7.72 -25.84 6.35
C ALA A 472 8.85 -24.81 6.47
N LYS A 473 9.90 -25.03 5.69
CA LYS A 473 10.94 -24.04 5.41
C LYS A 473 10.79 -23.58 3.95
N LYS A 474 10.36 -22.35 3.78
CA LYS A 474 10.04 -21.73 2.50
C LYS A 474 11.08 -20.66 2.19
N ALA A 475 11.53 -20.57 0.95
CA ALA A 475 12.38 -19.47 0.49
C ALA A 475 12.06 -19.06 -0.95
N TRP A 476 12.26 -17.77 -1.22
CA TRP A 476 12.00 -17.12 -2.50
C TRP A 476 13.27 -16.39 -2.93
N PHE A 477 13.79 -16.76 -4.10
CA PHE A 477 15.04 -16.28 -4.66
C PHE A 477 14.73 -15.38 -5.85
N PHE A 478 15.03 -14.10 -5.73
CA PHE A 478 14.54 -13.07 -6.65
C PHE A 478 15.65 -12.64 -7.62
N PHE A 479 15.42 -12.87 -8.92
CA PHE A 479 16.32 -12.47 -10.01
C PHE A 479 15.63 -11.45 -10.93
N ASP A 480 15.97 -11.43 -12.22
CA ASP A 480 15.40 -10.44 -13.16
C ASP A 480 14.13 -10.89 -13.85
N ASN A 481 14.13 -12.10 -14.40
CA ASN A 481 13.00 -12.60 -15.18
C ASN A 481 12.27 -13.72 -14.43
N GLU A 482 12.79 -14.11 -13.26
CA GLU A 482 12.35 -15.28 -12.57
C GLU A 482 12.45 -15.14 -11.04
N VAL A 483 11.50 -15.79 -10.37
CA VAL A 483 11.53 -16.03 -8.94
C VAL A 483 11.56 -17.54 -8.74
N VAL A 484 12.58 -18.04 -8.04
CA VAL A 484 12.67 -19.46 -7.68
C VAL A 484 12.08 -19.62 -6.29
N CYS A 485 11.15 -20.55 -6.13
CA CYS A 485 10.46 -20.80 -4.88
C CYS A 485 10.77 -22.22 -4.41
N LEU A 486 11.41 -22.32 -3.25
CA LEU A 486 11.81 -23.60 -2.66
C LEU A 486 11.05 -23.85 -1.36
N GLY A 487 10.73 -25.13 -1.14
CA GLY A 487 10.13 -25.63 0.09
C GLY A 487 10.83 -26.89 0.53
N SER A 488 11.15 -26.99 1.81
CA SER A 488 11.76 -28.16 2.42
C SER A 488 11.28 -28.36 3.85
N GLY A 489 11.54 -29.53 4.42
CA GLY A 489 11.12 -29.81 5.79
C GLY A 489 9.61 -29.69 5.98
N ILE A 490 8.82 -29.98 4.94
CA ILE A 490 7.36 -29.94 5.02
C ILE A 490 6.93 -31.15 5.84
N ASN A 491 6.42 -30.85 7.04
CA ASN A 491 5.98 -31.85 8.00
C ASN A 491 4.57 -31.50 8.44
N SER A 492 3.69 -32.50 8.54
CA SER A 492 2.36 -32.29 9.09
C SER A 492 1.83 -33.52 9.79
N THR A 493 1.05 -33.28 10.85
CA THR A 493 0.22 -34.30 11.51
C THR A 493 -1.26 -33.92 11.43
N SER A 494 -1.63 -33.02 10.50
CA SER A 494 -3.03 -32.72 10.21
C SER A 494 -3.71 -33.93 9.59
N TYR A 495 -5.02 -34.08 9.84
CA TYR A 495 -5.83 -35.13 9.21
C TYR A 495 -6.00 -34.89 7.69
N ALA A 496 -5.92 -33.63 7.26
CA ALA A 496 -6.12 -33.23 5.87
C ALA A 496 -4.81 -33.31 5.06
N PRO A 497 -4.90 -33.51 3.73
CA PRO A 497 -3.72 -33.44 2.88
C PRO A 497 -3.13 -32.02 2.85
N VAL A 498 -1.81 -31.91 2.72
CA VAL A 498 -1.09 -30.63 2.70
C VAL A 498 -0.75 -30.23 1.27
N TYR A 499 -1.18 -29.04 0.86
CA TYR A 499 -0.88 -28.51 -0.47
C TYR A 499 0.07 -27.32 -0.36
N THR A 500 0.87 -27.08 -1.40
CA THR A 500 1.50 -25.78 -1.62
C THR A 500 0.90 -25.16 -2.85
N THR A 501 0.20 -24.05 -2.71
CA THR A 501 -0.37 -23.36 -3.88
C THR A 501 0.68 -22.44 -4.48
N ILE A 502 0.88 -22.54 -5.79
CA ILE A 502 1.74 -21.64 -6.56
C ILE A 502 0.95 -20.37 -6.90
N ASN A 503 -0.26 -20.52 -7.44
CA ASN A 503 -1.12 -19.40 -7.78
C ASN A 503 -2.61 -19.79 -7.69
N GLN A 504 -3.47 -18.80 -7.43
CA GLN A 504 -4.93 -18.83 -7.49
C GLN A 504 -5.43 -17.45 -7.97
N CYS A 505 -5.50 -17.27 -9.28
CA CYS A 505 -5.79 -15.98 -9.92
C CYS A 505 -6.96 -16.11 -10.90
N LEU A 506 -7.41 -14.98 -11.46
CA LEU A 506 -8.44 -14.99 -12.49
C LEU A 506 -7.95 -15.78 -13.71
N LEU A 507 -8.82 -16.64 -14.22
CA LEU A 507 -8.56 -17.37 -15.44
C LEU A 507 -8.63 -16.40 -16.63
N ASP A 508 -7.48 -16.12 -17.25
CA ASP A 508 -7.44 -15.48 -18.58
C ASP A 508 -8.11 -16.36 -19.64
N ASP A 509 -8.80 -15.74 -20.60
CA ASP A 509 -9.57 -16.42 -21.66
C ASP A 509 -8.67 -17.16 -22.67
N LYS A 510 -7.34 -16.98 -22.58
CA LYS A 510 -6.37 -17.71 -23.40
C LYS A 510 -6.16 -19.13 -22.86
N ASN A 511 -5.90 -20.03 -23.79
CA ASN A 511 -5.59 -21.43 -23.50
C ASN A 511 -4.42 -21.58 -22.52
N ILE A 512 -4.64 -22.39 -21.48
CA ILE A 512 -3.55 -22.88 -20.61
C ILE A 512 -2.77 -23.93 -21.38
N LEU A 513 -1.45 -23.77 -21.46
CA LEU A 513 -0.57 -24.74 -22.08
C LEU A 513 0.21 -25.49 -21.00
N LEU A 514 0.34 -26.79 -21.16
CA LEU A 514 1.12 -27.64 -20.29
C LEU A 514 2.08 -28.47 -21.13
N SER A 515 3.31 -28.66 -20.65
CA SER A 515 4.25 -29.64 -21.20
C SER A 515 4.47 -30.75 -20.18
N GLN A 516 4.35 -31.99 -20.62
CA GLN A 516 4.78 -33.16 -19.86
C GLN A 516 5.50 -34.11 -20.81
N ASN A 517 6.66 -34.63 -20.40
CA ASN A 517 7.49 -35.48 -21.25
C ASN A 517 7.81 -34.81 -22.61
N LYS A 518 7.99 -33.48 -22.61
CA LYS A 518 8.20 -32.64 -23.82
C LYS A 518 7.03 -32.63 -24.81
N GLN A 519 5.88 -33.19 -24.45
CA GLN A 519 4.65 -33.11 -25.23
C GLN A 519 3.77 -31.98 -24.70
N GLN A 520 3.32 -31.12 -25.62
CA GLN A 520 2.53 -29.95 -25.30
C GLN A 520 1.05 -30.23 -25.48
N THR A 521 0.25 -29.85 -24.50
CA THR A 521 -1.20 -29.97 -24.54
C THR A 521 -1.86 -28.66 -24.11
N THR A 522 -2.97 -28.35 -24.76
CA THR A 522 -3.91 -27.32 -24.28
C THR A 522 -4.83 -27.95 -23.25
N ILE A 523 -4.90 -27.37 -22.07
CA ILE A 523 -5.70 -27.88 -20.97
C ILE A 523 -7.14 -27.39 -21.11
N LYS A 524 -8.10 -28.33 -21.15
CA LYS A 524 -9.54 -28.03 -21.11
C LYS A 524 -9.96 -27.58 -19.71
N LYS A 525 -11.15 -27.01 -19.55
CA LYS A 525 -11.68 -26.67 -18.22
C LYS A 525 -11.90 -27.92 -17.36
N GLY A 526 -11.49 -27.86 -16.09
CA GLY A 526 -11.71 -28.92 -15.10
C GLY A 526 -10.67 -28.93 -13.98
N GLU A 527 -10.57 -30.07 -13.31
CA GLU A 527 -9.55 -30.36 -12.29
C GLU A 527 -8.66 -31.51 -12.75
N PHE A 528 -7.35 -31.33 -12.60
CA PHE A 528 -6.35 -32.25 -13.12
C PHE A 528 -5.23 -32.47 -12.10
N SER A 529 -4.64 -33.67 -12.15
CA SER A 529 -3.44 -34.02 -11.42
C SER A 529 -2.40 -34.53 -12.43
N TYR A 530 -1.18 -34.01 -12.33
CA TYR A 530 -0.05 -34.37 -13.19
C TYR A 530 1.11 -34.79 -12.33
N ASP A 531 1.74 -35.91 -12.67
CA ASP A 531 2.99 -36.32 -12.06
C ASP A 531 4.16 -35.77 -12.86
N SER A 532 4.87 -34.82 -12.26
CA SER A 532 6.07 -34.17 -12.77
C SER A 532 5.92 -33.58 -14.19
N PRO A 533 4.98 -32.65 -14.44
CA PRO A 533 4.97 -31.89 -15.68
C PRO A 533 6.26 -31.06 -15.80
N ASP A 534 6.68 -30.75 -17.04
CA ASP A 534 7.86 -29.92 -17.30
C ASP A 534 7.56 -28.47 -16.91
N TRP A 535 6.43 -27.95 -17.39
CA TRP A 535 5.97 -26.59 -17.14
C TRP A 535 4.49 -26.39 -17.46
N VAL A 536 3.91 -25.34 -16.89
CA VAL A 536 2.58 -24.78 -17.19
C VAL A 536 2.74 -23.34 -17.63
N LEU A 537 1.94 -22.88 -18.59
CA LEU A 537 1.88 -21.50 -19.06
C LEU A 537 0.44 -21.00 -18.99
N HIS A 538 0.23 -19.92 -18.25
CA HIS A 538 -1.07 -19.25 -18.11
C HIS A 538 -0.86 -17.75 -17.98
N ASN A 539 -1.71 -16.96 -18.65
CA ASN A 539 -1.74 -15.50 -18.58
C ASN A 539 -0.37 -14.80 -18.63
N GLY A 540 0.50 -15.21 -19.57
CA GLY A 540 1.82 -14.59 -19.71
C GLY A 540 2.86 -15.03 -18.67
N ILE A 541 2.55 -16.01 -17.81
CA ILE A 541 3.40 -16.48 -16.71
C ILE A 541 3.72 -17.97 -16.90
N GLY A 542 5.02 -18.27 -17.01
CA GLY A 542 5.54 -19.63 -17.00
C GLY A 542 5.75 -20.14 -15.59
N TYR A 543 5.31 -21.36 -15.32
CA TYR A 543 5.53 -22.11 -14.09
C TYR A 543 6.34 -23.37 -14.42
N ILE A 544 7.55 -23.51 -13.90
CA ILE A 544 8.48 -24.60 -14.21
C ILE A 544 8.71 -25.46 -12.97
N PHE A 545 8.86 -26.77 -13.12
CA PHE A 545 9.01 -27.73 -12.02
C PHE A 545 10.34 -28.51 -12.09
N PRO A 546 11.49 -27.90 -11.74
CA PRO A 546 12.81 -28.50 -11.99
C PRO A 546 13.07 -29.83 -11.28
N GLN A 547 12.35 -30.11 -10.18
CA GLN A 547 12.48 -31.33 -9.38
C GLN A 547 11.23 -32.23 -9.49
N GLY A 548 10.33 -31.95 -10.44
CA GLY A 548 9.06 -32.66 -10.59
C GLY A 548 8.14 -32.52 -9.37
N GLY A 549 7.26 -33.51 -9.17
CA GLY A 549 6.30 -33.56 -8.06
C GLY A 549 4.85 -33.75 -8.53
N ARG A 550 3.93 -34.01 -7.60
CA ARG A 550 2.50 -34.15 -7.91
C ARG A 550 1.87 -32.76 -7.99
N ILE A 551 1.53 -32.33 -9.20
CA ILE A 551 0.98 -31.01 -9.49
C ILE A 551 -0.53 -31.12 -9.69
N PHE A 552 -1.30 -30.29 -9.00
CA PHE A 552 -2.72 -30.10 -9.29
C PHE A 552 -2.93 -28.82 -10.09
N LEU A 553 -3.91 -28.85 -11.00
CA LEU A 553 -4.33 -27.71 -11.80
C LEU A 553 -5.85 -27.68 -11.86
N CYS A 554 -6.45 -26.54 -11.51
CA CYS A 554 -7.89 -26.28 -11.64
C CYS A 554 -8.09 -25.03 -12.49
N ASN A 555 -8.97 -25.07 -13.48
CA ASN A 555 -9.30 -23.93 -14.36
C ASN A 555 -10.81 -23.88 -14.63
N GLN A 556 -11.56 -23.64 -13.57
CA GLN A 556 -13.02 -23.75 -13.57
C GLN A 556 -13.68 -22.57 -12.87
N GLN A 557 -14.99 -22.48 -13.00
CA GLN A 557 -15.79 -21.52 -12.26
C GLN A 557 -15.76 -21.85 -10.76
N GLN A 558 -15.47 -20.84 -9.95
CA GLN A 558 -15.64 -20.86 -8.50
C GLN A 558 -16.69 -19.83 -8.10
N THR A 559 -17.38 -20.10 -7.00
CA THR A 559 -18.49 -19.26 -6.53
C THR A 559 -18.36 -18.98 -5.04
N GLY A 560 -18.96 -17.86 -4.62
CA GLY A 560 -19.07 -17.44 -3.23
C GLY A 560 -19.60 -16.03 -3.16
N SER A 561 -19.99 -15.56 -1.97
CA SER A 561 -20.48 -14.20 -1.76
C SER A 561 -19.44 -13.36 -1.04
N TRP A 562 -19.54 -12.03 -1.18
CA TRP A 562 -18.73 -11.14 -0.35
C TRP A 562 -19.10 -11.27 1.13
N TYR A 563 -20.38 -11.54 1.42
CA TYR A 563 -20.86 -11.81 2.78
C TYR A 563 -20.10 -12.95 3.48
N ASP A 564 -19.71 -13.99 2.74
CA ASP A 564 -18.99 -15.15 3.29
C ASP A 564 -17.60 -14.81 3.86
N ILE A 565 -17.06 -13.66 3.49
CA ILE A 565 -15.77 -13.15 3.97
C ILE A 565 -15.89 -11.81 4.69
N ASN A 566 -17.04 -11.13 4.56
CA ASN A 566 -17.31 -9.83 5.14
C ASN A 566 -18.81 -9.61 5.37
N HIS A 567 -19.25 -9.65 6.63
CA HIS A 567 -20.66 -9.52 6.99
C HIS A 567 -21.30 -8.15 6.68
N THR A 568 -20.52 -7.13 6.29
CA THR A 568 -21.05 -5.83 5.85
C THR A 568 -21.36 -5.77 4.36
N GLU A 569 -21.04 -6.82 3.60
CA GLU A 569 -21.16 -6.86 2.14
C GLU A 569 -22.36 -7.69 1.64
N SER A 570 -22.59 -7.64 0.34
CA SER A 570 -23.71 -8.34 -0.31
C SER A 570 -23.64 -9.87 -0.16
N LYS A 571 -24.80 -10.47 0.08
CA LYS A 571 -25.02 -11.95 0.04
C LYS A 571 -25.16 -12.49 -1.39
N GLU A 572 -25.13 -11.62 -2.39
CA GLU A 572 -25.23 -12.02 -3.80
C GLU A 572 -24.07 -12.93 -4.20
N MET A 573 -24.41 -14.10 -4.74
CA MET A 573 -23.45 -15.07 -5.23
C MET A 573 -22.66 -14.51 -6.41
N GLN A 574 -21.34 -14.46 -6.25
CA GLN A 574 -20.40 -14.12 -7.30
C GLN A 574 -19.94 -15.40 -8.01
N GLN A 575 -19.70 -15.30 -9.30
CA GLN A 575 -19.09 -16.34 -10.11
C GLN A 575 -17.81 -15.78 -10.73
N ARG A 576 -16.71 -16.53 -10.64
CA ARG A 576 -15.42 -16.16 -11.23
C ARG A 576 -14.79 -17.38 -11.87
N GLU A 577 -14.23 -17.22 -13.05
CA GLU A 577 -13.37 -18.23 -13.65
C GLU A 577 -11.98 -18.13 -12.98
N VAL A 578 -11.51 -19.21 -12.36
CA VAL A 578 -10.30 -19.19 -11.52
C VAL A 578 -9.29 -20.23 -12.01
N PHE A 579 -8.05 -19.79 -12.16
CA PHE A 579 -6.89 -20.66 -12.36
C PHE A 579 -6.21 -20.92 -11.02
N THR A 580 -6.12 -22.18 -10.61
CA THR A 580 -5.36 -22.62 -9.43
C THR A 580 -4.32 -23.66 -9.82
N LEU A 581 -3.08 -23.48 -9.35
CA LEU A 581 -1.96 -24.39 -9.61
C LEU A 581 -1.18 -24.64 -8.33
N GLY A 582 -0.76 -25.87 -8.06
CA GLY A 582 0.08 -26.14 -6.89
C GLY A 582 0.57 -27.59 -6.77
N PHE A 583 1.26 -27.85 -5.67
CA PHE A 583 1.76 -29.18 -5.28
C PHE A 583 0.80 -29.85 -4.31
N ASN A 584 0.61 -31.16 -4.47
CA ASN A 584 -0.06 -32.02 -3.51
C ASN A 584 0.98 -32.89 -2.79
N HIS A 585 1.22 -32.63 -1.50
CA HIS A 585 2.19 -33.37 -0.68
C HIS A 585 1.60 -34.62 0.00
N GLY A 586 0.33 -34.91 -0.24
CA GLY A 586 -0.40 -36.00 0.41
C GLY A 586 -0.75 -35.71 1.87
N THR A 587 -1.18 -36.75 2.58
CA THR A 587 -1.48 -36.72 4.02
C THR A 587 -0.22 -37.06 4.83
N ASN A 588 -0.08 -36.44 6.00
CA ASN A 588 1.05 -36.63 6.90
C ASN A 588 2.46 -36.60 6.22
N PRO A 589 2.76 -35.59 5.38
CA PRO A 589 4.08 -35.47 4.77
C PRO A 589 5.18 -35.45 5.85
N ARG A 590 6.30 -36.10 5.56
CA ARG A 590 7.49 -36.11 6.41
C ARG A 590 8.69 -35.67 5.58
N ASN A 591 9.25 -34.51 5.95
CA ASN A 591 10.34 -33.87 5.23
C ASN A 591 10.10 -33.74 3.72
N ALA A 592 8.86 -33.48 3.31
CA ALA A 592 8.53 -33.27 1.90
C ALA A 592 9.13 -31.94 1.41
N THR A 593 9.26 -31.82 0.08
CA THR A 593 9.89 -30.68 -0.58
C THR A 593 9.07 -30.24 -1.79
N TYR A 594 9.19 -28.98 -2.19
CA TYR A 594 8.82 -28.51 -3.53
C TYR A 594 9.93 -27.63 -4.11
N ALA A 595 9.96 -27.54 -5.43
CA ALA A 595 10.74 -26.55 -6.15
C ALA A 595 9.99 -26.12 -7.41
N TYR A 596 9.72 -24.83 -7.55
CA TYR A 596 9.16 -24.27 -8.76
C TYR A 596 9.80 -22.93 -9.11
N ILE A 597 9.76 -22.58 -10.39
CA ILE A 597 10.25 -21.30 -10.91
C ILE A 597 9.08 -20.60 -11.58
N ILE A 598 8.87 -19.33 -11.23
CA ILE A 598 7.92 -18.45 -11.89
C ILE A 598 8.71 -17.57 -12.85
N ALA A 599 8.28 -17.53 -14.11
CA ALA A 599 8.88 -16.74 -15.19
C ALA A 599 7.82 -15.89 -15.89
N PRO A 600 7.59 -14.64 -15.45
CA PRO A 600 6.64 -13.73 -16.09
C PRO A 600 7.12 -13.23 -17.46
N GLY A 601 6.19 -12.76 -18.30
CA GLY A 601 6.49 -12.24 -19.64
C GLY A 601 6.66 -13.30 -20.71
N ILE A 602 6.27 -14.55 -20.45
CA ILE A 602 6.29 -15.64 -21.41
C ILE A 602 4.92 -15.78 -22.07
N THR A 603 4.83 -15.65 -23.39
CA THR A 603 3.55 -15.63 -24.11
C THR A 603 3.33 -16.83 -25.04
N SER A 604 4.31 -17.74 -25.13
CA SER A 604 4.20 -18.91 -26.01
C SER A 604 4.99 -20.12 -25.52
N ALA A 605 4.57 -21.31 -25.97
CA ALA A 605 5.29 -22.55 -25.71
C ALA A 605 6.73 -22.55 -26.29
N ARG A 606 6.96 -21.83 -27.40
CA ARG A 606 8.31 -21.63 -27.95
C ARG A 606 9.21 -20.88 -26.96
N GLN A 607 8.70 -19.81 -26.36
CA GLN A 607 9.43 -19.06 -25.34
C GLN A 607 9.64 -19.87 -24.06
N MET A 608 8.65 -20.65 -23.61
CA MET A 608 8.82 -21.59 -22.49
C MET A 608 9.93 -22.60 -22.75
N ASN A 609 9.92 -23.26 -23.91
CA ASN A 609 10.96 -24.20 -24.28
C ASN A 609 12.35 -23.52 -24.38
N ALA A 610 12.39 -22.29 -24.89
CA ALA A 610 13.63 -21.51 -24.95
C ALA A 610 14.16 -21.13 -23.56
N TYR A 611 13.27 -20.74 -22.64
CA TYR A 611 13.62 -20.48 -21.24
C TYR A 611 14.16 -21.74 -20.57
N ASN A 612 13.41 -22.84 -20.66
CA ASN A 612 13.76 -24.11 -20.02
C ASN A 612 15.09 -24.68 -20.54
N LYS A 613 15.40 -24.52 -21.84
CA LYS A 613 16.68 -24.97 -22.43
C LYS A 613 17.90 -24.16 -22.00
N LYS A 614 17.75 -22.90 -21.59
CA LYS A 614 18.89 -22.05 -21.21
C LYS A 614 19.58 -22.55 -19.93
N ASN A 615 18.92 -23.37 -19.11
CA ASN A 615 19.43 -23.90 -17.85
C ASN A 615 20.11 -22.82 -16.99
N GLY A 616 19.58 -21.59 -16.97
CA GLY A 616 20.22 -20.43 -16.34
C GLY A 616 20.21 -20.46 -14.81
N ILE A 617 19.26 -21.19 -14.23
CA ILE A 617 19.07 -21.37 -12.79
C ILE A 617 19.59 -22.75 -12.37
N GLU A 618 20.36 -22.77 -11.28
CA GLU A 618 20.80 -24.00 -10.62
C GLU A 618 20.29 -24.02 -9.18
N ILE A 619 19.46 -25.01 -8.86
CA ILE A 619 19.05 -25.31 -7.49
C ILE A 619 20.08 -26.28 -6.92
N LEU A 620 20.92 -25.79 -6.02
CA LEU A 620 22.11 -26.51 -5.54
C LEU A 620 21.86 -27.21 -4.20
N ALA A 621 20.93 -26.68 -3.41
CA ALA A 621 20.43 -27.32 -2.20
C ALA A 621 18.97 -26.95 -1.97
N ASN A 622 18.18 -27.92 -1.53
CA ASN A 622 16.82 -27.72 -1.04
C ASN A 622 16.55 -28.69 0.11
N THR A 623 17.15 -28.40 1.27
CA THR A 623 17.07 -29.26 2.46
C THR A 623 16.57 -28.47 3.65
N ASP A 624 16.23 -29.19 4.72
CA ASP A 624 15.82 -28.58 5.97
C ASP A 624 16.95 -27.77 6.66
N ALA A 625 18.20 -27.92 6.20
CA ALA A 625 19.38 -27.20 6.67
C ALA A 625 19.65 -25.92 5.88
N MET A 626 19.49 -25.99 4.55
CA MET A 626 19.84 -24.89 3.66
C MET A 626 19.10 -24.97 2.33
N GLN A 627 18.85 -23.80 1.74
CA GLN A 627 18.27 -23.63 0.41
C GLN A 627 19.16 -22.68 -0.40
N ILE A 628 19.65 -23.15 -1.54
CA ILE A 628 20.72 -22.46 -2.29
C ILE A 628 20.40 -22.48 -3.78
N VAL A 629 20.39 -21.29 -4.38
CA VAL A 629 20.14 -21.09 -5.81
C VAL A 629 21.23 -20.21 -6.41
N ARG A 630 21.67 -20.57 -7.62
CA ARG A 630 22.57 -19.77 -8.43
C ARG A 630 21.90 -19.36 -9.74
N ASN A 631 21.97 -18.07 -10.06
CA ASN A 631 21.72 -17.60 -11.42
C ASN A 631 23.06 -17.48 -12.17
N LYS A 632 23.28 -18.35 -13.16
CA LYS A 632 24.55 -18.39 -13.90
C LYS A 632 24.80 -17.15 -14.75
N LYS A 633 23.75 -16.58 -15.34
CA LYS A 633 23.88 -15.41 -16.22
C LYS A 633 24.27 -14.17 -15.42
N LEU A 634 23.64 -13.98 -14.27
CA LEU A 634 23.92 -12.87 -13.38
C LEU A 634 25.16 -13.12 -12.51
N ASN A 635 25.62 -14.38 -12.42
CA ASN A 635 26.64 -14.83 -11.48
C ASN A 635 26.32 -14.44 -10.02
N ILE A 636 25.04 -14.57 -9.66
CA ILE A 636 24.54 -14.30 -8.31
C ILE A 636 24.22 -15.62 -7.64
N TRP A 637 24.73 -15.80 -6.43
CA TRP A 637 24.39 -16.90 -5.54
C TRP A 637 23.56 -16.35 -4.41
N GLN A 638 22.42 -16.96 -4.15
CA GLN A 638 21.55 -16.62 -3.03
C GLN A 638 21.38 -17.88 -2.18
N MET A 639 21.55 -17.72 -0.86
CA MET A 639 21.72 -18.81 0.07
C MET A 639 20.97 -18.53 1.36
N VAL A 640 20.22 -19.52 1.84
CA VAL A 640 19.59 -19.51 3.16
C VAL A 640 20.17 -20.67 3.94
N PHE A 641 20.75 -20.36 5.10
CA PHE A 641 21.18 -21.34 6.09
C PHE A 641 20.24 -21.24 7.30
N TYR A 642 19.56 -22.32 7.65
CA TYR A 642 18.63 -22.37 8.78
C TYR A 642 19.31 -22.71 10.11
N ARG A 643 20.59 -23.05 10.06
CA ARG A 643 21.49 -23.41 11.16
C ARG A 643 22.93 -23.26 10.68
N GLU A 644 23.90 -23.41 11.58
CA GLU A 644 25.30 -23.55 11.20
C GLU A 644 25.49 -24.64 10.13
N GLY A 645 26.42 -24.41 9.21
CA GLY A 645 26.58 -25.31 8.08
C GLY A 645 27.68 -24.91 7.12
N THR A 646 27.99 -25.83 6.20
CA THR A 646 28.95 -25.60 5.12
C THR A 646 28.36 -26.04 3.80
N PHE A 647 28.41 -25.18 2.81
CA PHE A 647 28.13 -25.49 1.42
C PHE A 647 29.43 -25.49 0.64
N THR A 648 29.65 -26.52 -0.17
CA THR A 648 30.83 -26.64 -1.05
C THR A 648 30.38 -26.89 -2.48
N HIS A 649 30.93 -26.10 -3.40
CA HIS A 649 30.82 -26.23 -4.84
C HIS A 649 32.21 -25.98 -5.45
N LYS A 650 32.45 -26.45 -6.69
CA LYS A 650 33.75 -26.25 -7.37
C LYS A 650 34.20 -24.78 -7.46
N ASP A 651 33.23 -23.85 -7.46
CA ASP A 651 33.48 -22.41 -7.60
C ASP A 651 33.55 -21.68 -6.26
N ILE A 652 32.88 -22.19 -5.21
CA ILE A 652 32.79 -21.52 -3.90
C ILE A 652 32.67 -22.55 -2.76
N THR A 653 33.25 -22.23 -1.60
CA THR A 653 32.88 -22.84 -0.31
C THR A 653 32.43 -21.74 0.63
N VAL A 654 31.27 -21.91 1.25
CA VAL A 654 30.70 -20.98 2.24
C VAL A 654 30.38 -21.76 3.49
N LYS A 655 30.97 -21.36 4.61
CA LYS A 655 30.65 -21.89 5.94
C LYS A 655 30.15 -20.77 6.83
N VAL A 656 29.08 -21.05 7.56
CA VAL A 656 28.47 -20.14 8.53
C VAL A 656 28.38 -20.84 9.88
N ASP A 657 28.61 -20.10 10.96
CA ASP A 657 28.48 -20.59 12.33
C ASP A 657 27.06 -20.42 12.89
N LYS A 658 26.18 -19.71 12.19
CA LYS A 658 24.79 -19.44 12.57
C LYS A 658 23.88 -19.37 11.36
N ALA A 659 22.58 -19.47 11.62
CA ALA A 659 21.55 -19.30 10.62
C ALA A 659 21.58 -17.87 10.03
N CYS A 660 21.44 -17.75 8.72
CA CYS A 660 21.46 -16.47 8.01
C CYS A 660 20.85 -16.58 6.61
N ALA A 661 20.55 -15.42 6.02
CA ALA A 661 20.32 -15.30 4.58
C ALA A 661 21.48 -14.50 3.99
N LEU A 662 22.09 -14.97 2.91
CA LEU A 662 23.22 -14.30 2.28
C LEU A 662 23.17 -14.39 0.75
N MET A 663 23.88 -13.47 0.11
CA MET A 663 24.02 -13.38 -1.33
C MET A 663 25.48 -13.07 -1.69
N LEU A 664 26.04 -13.81 -2.65
CA LEU A 664 27.36 -13.57 -3.21
C LEU A 664 27.24 -13.11 -4.66
N LYS A 665 27.98 -12.05 -5.00
CA LYS A 665 28.06 -11.48 -6.35
C LYS A 665 29.51 -11.37 -6.79
N ASP A 666 29.72 -11.27 -8.10
CA ASP A 666 31.01 -10.92 -8.70
C ASP A 666 32.16 -11.89 -8.36
N ILE A 667 31.84 -13.16 -8.13
CA ILE A 667 32.81 -14.21 -7.76
C ILE A 667 33.86 -14.55 -8.83
N TYR A 668 33.77 -13.93 -10.01
CA TYR A 668 34.73 -14.06 -11.11
C TYR A 668 35.49 -12.76 -11.39
N GLN A 669 35.28 -11.73 -10.58
CA GLN A 669 36.02 -10.47 -10.63
C GLN A 669 37.18 -10.48 -9.61
N SER A 670 37.96 -9.39 -9.56
CA SER A 670 39.07 -9.26 -8.60
C SER A 670 38.63 -9.10 -7.14
N SER A 671 37.38 -8.76 -6.90
CA SER A 671 36.73 -8.77 -5.58
C SER A 671 35.29 -9.22 -5.75
N ALA A 672 34.80 -9.99 -4.77
CA ALA A 672 33.40 -10.42 -4.71
C ALA A 672 32.65 -9.64 -3.63
N GLU A 673 31.33 -9.59 -3.71
CA GLU A 673 30.50 -8.92 -2.72
C GLU A 673 29.71 -9.97 -1.91
N LEU A 674 29.75 -9.87 -0.59
CA LEU A 674 28.89 -10.59 0.33
C LEU A 674 27.83 -9.63 0.88
N HIS A 675 26.57 -9.93 0.60
CA HIS A 675 25.43 -9.37 1.31
C HIS A 675 24.92 -10.41 2.30
N ILE A 676 24.59 -10.00 3.52
CA ILE A 676 24.09 -10.91 4.57
C ILE A 676 23.08 -10.20 5.46
N ALA A 677 22.07 -10.95 5.90
CA ALA A 677 21.11 -10.54 6.92
C ALA A 677 20.92 -11.66 7.96
N ASP A 678 20.40 -11.29 9.13
CA ASP A 678 19.97 -12.21 10.18
C ASP A 678 18.43 -12.24 10.26
N PRO A 679 17.75 -13.18 9.57
CA PRO A 679 16.29 -13.35 9.64
C PRO A 679 15.75 -13.68 11.04
N ALA A 680 16.60 -14.21 11.93
CA ALA A 680 16.19 -14.48 13.30
C ALA A 680 16.18 -13.21 14.17
N GLN A 681 16.89 -12.16 13.73
CA GLN A 681 17.13 -10.94 14.50
C GLN A 681 17.73 -11.27 15.88
N SER A 682 18.66 -12.23 15.90
CA SER A 682 19.29 -12.82 17.08
C SER A 682 20.16 -11.84 17.88
N GLN A 683 20.45 -10.66 17.34
CA GLN A 683 21.36 -9.66 17.93
C GLN A 683 22.76 -10.22 18.20
N SER A 684 23.29 -11.05 17.30
CA SER A 684 24.56 -11.75 17.52
C SER A 684 25.46 -11.74 16.29
N CYS A 685 26.78 -11.71 16.49
CA CYS A 685 27.74 -11.83 15.38
C CYS A 685 27.57 -13.18 14.64
N ILE A 686 27.72 -13.16 13.32
CA ILE A 686 27.71 -14.34 12.45
C ILE A 686 29.06 -14.42 11.76
N LYS A 687 29.81 -15.51 11.98
CA LYS A 687 31.07 -15.75 11.28
C LYS A 687 30.77 -16.44 9.95
N VAL A 688 31.29 -15.87 8.87
CA VAL A 688 31.21 -16.40 7.50
C VAL A 688 32.61 -16.65 6.99
N ASP A 689 32.93 -17.92 6.70
CA ASP A 689 34.16 -18.33 6.03
C ASP A 689 33.84 -18.57 4.54
N VAL A 690 34.43 -17.76 3.67
CA VAL A 690 34.19 -17.81 2.22
C VAL A 690 35.50 -18.12 1.50
N TYR A 691 35.50 -19.17 0.67
CA TYR A 691 36.59 -19.51 -0.23
C TYR A 691 36.09 -19.44 -1.67
N ILE A 692 36.71 -18.57 -2.46
CA ILE A 692 36.42 -18.38 -3.89
C ILE A 692 37.75 -18.48 -4.62
N PRO A 693 38.11 -19.63 -5.23
CA PRO A 693 39.42 -19.86 -5.85
C PRO A 693 39.81 -18.81 -6.90
N LYS A 694 38.83 -18.16 -7.52
CA LYS A 694 39.01 -17.12 -8.54
C LYS A 694 39.31 -15.74 -7.97
N VAL A 695 38.99 -15.49 -6.70
CA VAL A 695 39.26 -14.23 -6.00
C VAL A 695 40.52 -14.36 -5.13
N SER A 696 40.64 -15.45 -4.34
CA SER A 696 41.76 -15.67 -3.44
C SER A 696 42.08 -17.17 -3.28
N LYS A 697 43.37 -17.47 -3.09
CA LYS A 697 43.84 -18.83 -2.75
C LYS A 697 43.55 -19.23 -1.30
N ASN A 698 43.22 -18.26 -0.44
CA ASN A 698 42.95 -18.48 0.98
C ASN A 698 41.47 -18.28 1.28
N THR A 699 40.95 -19.01 2.27
CA THR A 699 39.64 -18.73 2.86
C THR A 699 39.66 -17.36 3.53
N ARG A 700 38.65 -16.54 3.25
CA ARG A 700 38.40 -15.27 3.92
C ARG A 700 37.37 -15.47 5.02
N SER A 701 37.73 -15.16 6.26
CA SER A 701 36.82 -15.15 7.41
C SER A 701 36.30 -13.74 7.65
N ILE A 702 34.99 -13.58 7.73
CA ILE A 702 34.33 -12.31 8.05
C ILE A 702 33.48 -12.51 9.29
N LEU A 703 33.65 -11.62 10.26
CA LEU A 703 32.74 -11.52 11.39
C LEU A 703 31.67 -10.47 11.06
N CYS A 704 30.48 -10.94 10.70
CA CYS A 704 29.36 -10.09 10.39
C CYS A 704 28.67 -9.69 11.70
N ASP A 705 28.97 -8.49 12.19
CA ASP A 705 28.41 -7.99 13.45
C ASP A 705 26.92 -7.68 13.29
N PHE A 706 26.04 -8.30 14.06
CA PHE A 706 24.63 -7.92 14.19
C PHE A 706 24.25 -7.60 15.64
N GLU A 707 25.25 -7.44 16.51
CA GLU A 707 25.03 -6.99 17.87
C GLU A 707 24.58 -5.53 17.87
N LYS A 708 23.66 -5.19 18.79
CA LYS A 708 23.22 -3.81 19.01
C LYS A 708 22.67 -3.11 17.75
N THR A 709 22.15 -3.85 16.77
CA THR A 709 21.53 -3.24 15.58
C THR A 709 20.17 -2.61 15.92
N GLY A 710 19.61 -2.92 17.09
CA GLY A 710 18.43 -2.25 17.64
C GLY A 710 17.26 -2.27 16.66
N ILE A 711 16.76 -1.08 16.31
CA ILE A 711 15.64 -0.91 15.36
C ILE A 711 15.90 -1.44 13.95
N TYR A 712 17.17 -1.66 13.59
CA TYR A 712 17.65 -2.20 12.30
C TYR A 712 17.99 -3.69 12.34
N ALA A 713 17.57 -4.42 13.38
CA ALA A 713 17.68 -5.88 13.43
C ALA A 713 17.02 -6.52 12.20
N GLY A 714 17.77 -7.37 11.49
CA GLY A 714 17.33 -8.02 10.25
C GLY A 714 17.66 -7.22 8.97
N ALA A 715 18.15 -5.99 9.07
CA ALA A 715 18.64 -5.24 7.91
C ALA A 715 19.86 -5.94 7.27
N SER A 716 20.02 -5.78 5.96
CA SER A 716 21.15 -6.35 5.22
C SER A 716 22.44 -5.55 5.46
N LYS A 717 23.57 -6.26 5.57
CA LYS A 717 24.92 -5.71 5.59
C LYS A 717 25.70 -6.17 4.36
N LYS A 718 26.64 -5.34 3.90
CA LYS A 718 27.50 -5.61 2.74
C LYS A 718 28.97 -5.64 3.17
N TYR A 719 29.73 -6.60 2.62
CA TYR A 719 31.16 -6.76 2.80
C TYR A 719 31.83 -7.07 1.45
N SER A 720 33.02 -6.52 1.21
CA SER A 720 33.86 -6.90 0.06
C SER A 720 34.72 -8.11 0.43
N LEU A 721 34.97 -9.00 -0.54
CA LEU A 721 35.74 -10.24 -0.41
C LEU A 721 37.05 -10.20 -1.19
#